data_AF-A0A257PC57-F1
#
_entry.id   AF-A0A257PC57-F1
#
_cell.length_a   1.000
_cell.length_b   1.000
_cell.length_c   1.000
_cell.angle_alpha   90.00
_cell.angle_beta   90.00
_cell.angle_gamma   90.00
#
_symmetry.space_group_name_H-M   'P 1'
#
loop_
_entity.id
_entity.type
_entity.pdbx_description
1 polymer ?
#
loop_
_entity_poly.entity_id
_entity_poly.type
_entity_poly.pdbx_seq_one_letter_code
_entity_poly.pdbx_strand_id
1 'polypeptide(L)'
;DQLIFSGLSSASILNATTGSFTIGGLDSYGSTVSYIIHAALPSGSTLFLGTDAQGDPSVMLRPSGATILAEAGVLGASAGVAQPLLGVSLELASSTTQSLSLTLSASHGNLTDGSLGPAGTITLNASDITTLNAELAALDYTGTGVGDALTIASSTGMLNGLLDYIFITADSAGAVSGYDGAFFSAAQLASFGVSGGLNPFTMAIAPGEMLVTGTVEFADVAQVNGITGTALLIDAGGEAVFNTAASVALGGDVTLGDTGGAGTLAILTQVFSASGNMTLAAASAAAGSEAMVLGSLGLGGALEIGVSAAAVLDLGGSLTAGSLTLGSGGSLVAYGGAVATLGNVAEGGSVTLAGNARVNASALQLTGGLTLGGTAYLDIAGPVQISTAQGAQIGQDATLTASGITQTAGSVGDAGTIISGSWVEGAAVSLSGGVVDVAAMTLQAGGTLAGYGVVNAASIVDAGLIEALGGTLVLGGSISGTAGLEIAGAAALEIAGSIGAAPITFTGAAALLTVNDPANFSTRIGNMVASDAIDLVGVAPSQVSYAAGTLAVQDILGNLLALDTLSTASGQPAVSLVSDGAGGTLVTLGGELPCFARGTRLLTPHGYQSVESLKPGDPLITASGARRPVRWIGHRTLDLHAGRL
;
A
#
# COMPACT_ATOMS: atom_id res chain seq x y z
N ASP A 1 -71.93 1.67 -16.11
CA ASP A 1 -73.22 2.37 -15.88
C ASP A 1 -73.30 3.61 -16.73
N GLN A 2 -74.48 3.91 -17.26
CA GLN A 2 -74.73 5.13 -18.02
C GLN A 2 -76.08 5.74 -17.64
N LEU A 3 -76.13 7.07 -17.60
CA LEU A 3 -77.36 7.86 -17.47
C LEU A 3 -77.77 8.32 -18.87
N ILE A 4 -78.92 7.86 -19.34
CA ILE A 4 -79.42 8.15 -20.69
C ILE A 4 -80.44 9.29 -20.60
N PHE A 5 -80.32 10.27 -21.50
CA PHE A 5 -81.17 11.45 -21.57
C PHE A 5 -81.92 11.51 -22.92
N SER A 6 -82.87 10.60 -23.12
CA SER A 6 -83.62 10.37 -24.38
C SER A 6 -84.55 11.50 -24.85
N GLY A 7 -84.55 12.64 -24.16
CA GLY A 7 -85.28 13.85 -24.54
C GLY A 7 -84.38 15.05 -24.84
N LEU A 8 -83.05 14.88 -24.76
CA LEU A 8 -82.08 15.94 -25.00
C LEU A 8 -81.37 15.75 -26.35
N SER A 9 -81.16 16.85 -27.06
CA SER A 9 -80.27 16.94 -28.22
C SER A 9 -79.18 17.98 -27.93
N SER A 10 -78.02 17.86 -28.58
CA SER A 10 -76.87 18.76 -28.38
C SER A 10 -76.45 18.87 -26.90
N ALA A 11 -76.38 17.73 -26.21
CA ALA A 11 -76.09 17.68 -24.79
C ALA A 11 -74.63 18.10 -24.49
N SER A 12 -74.40 18.66 -23.30
CA SER A 12 -73.09 19.06 -22.79
C SER A 12 -73.04 18.92 -21.27
N ILE A 13 -71.88 18.54 -20.73
CA ILE A 13 -71.65 18.42 -19.29
C ILE A 13 -71.00 19.72 -18.80
N LEU A 14 -71.54 20.27 -17.71
CA LEU A 14 -71.19 21.56 -17.14
C LEU A 14 -71.05 21.45 -15.61
N ASN A 15 -70.26 22.34 -15.00
CA ASN A 15 -70.17 22.51 -13.54
C ASN A 15 -69.94 21.18 -12.77
N ALA A 16 -69.06 20.32 -13.28
CA ALA A 16 -68.73 19.04 -12.65
C ALA A 16 -67.85 19.23 -11.41
N THR A 17 -68.25 18.63 -10.30
CA THR A 17 -67.54 18.57 -9.02
C THR A 17 -67.53 17.13 -8.53
N THR A 18 -66.82 16.84 -7.45
CA THR A 18 -66.79 15.49 -6.83
C THR A 18 -68.15 15.02 -6.30
N GLY A 19 -69.13 15.91 -6.13
CA GLY A 19 -70.47 15.58 -5.60
C GLY A 19 -71.66 15.90 -6.51
N SER A 20 -71.43 16.55 -7.66
CA SER A 20 -72.50 16.86 -8.62
C SER A 20 -71.97 17.28 -9.98
N PHE A 21 -72.79 17.13 -11.02
CA PHE A 21 -72.56 17.75 -12.34
C PHE A 21 -73.88 18.19 -12.97
N THR A 22 -73.83 19.11 -13.93
CA THR A 22 -75.00 19.55 -14.71
C THR A 22 -74.93 18.98 -16.12
N ILE A 23 -76.03 18.46 -16.64
CA ILE A 23 -76.18 18.15 -18.06
C ILE A 23 -77.17 19.14 -18.68
N GLY A 24 -76.75 19.85 -19.72
CA GLY A 24 -77.57 20.80 -20.45
C GLY A 24 -77.70 20.43 -21.92
N GLY A 25 -78.87 20.65 -22.51
CA GLY A 25 -79.12 20.45 -23.94
C GLY A 25 -80.45 21.06 -24.38
N LEU A 26 -80.89 20.74 -25.59
CA LEU A 26 -82.17 21.20 -26.14
C LEU A 26 -83.22 20.09 -26.02
N ASP A 27 -84.42 20.44 -25.57
CA ASP A 27 -85.57 19.52 -25.60
C ASP A 27 -86.14 19.35 -27.03
N SER A 28 -87.18 18.51 -27.16
CA SER A 28 -87.84 18.25 -28.45
C SER A 28 -88.54 19.47 -29.06
N TYR A 29 -88.67 20.58 -28.32
CA TYR A 29 -89.21 21.86 -28.79
C TYR A 29 -88.10 22.90 -29.06
N GLY A 30 -86.82 22.54 -28.92
CA GLY A 30 -85.67 23.41 -29.12
C GLY A 30 -85.40 24.38 -27.97
N SER A 31 -86.04 24.18 -26.81
CA SER A 31 -85.80 24.98 -25.61
C SER A 31 -84.63 24.41 -24.80
N THR A 32 -83.78 25.28 -24.25
CA THR A 32 -82.66 24.82 -23.42
C THR A 32 -83.17 24.32 -22.07
N VAL A 33 -82.85 23.06 -21.77
CA VAL A 33 -83.18 22.41 -20.50
C VAL A 33 -81.89 21.90 -19.86
N SER A 34 -81.80 21.98 -18.53
CA SER A 34 -80.65 21.47 -17.79
C SER A 34 -81.09 20.67 -16.56
N TYR A 35 -80.32 19.64 -16.24
CA TYR A 35 -80.53 18.78 -15.08
C TYR A 35 -79.28 18.79 -14.21
N ILE A 36 -79.45 19.06 -12.92
CA ILE A 36 -78.38 18.94 -11.93
C ILE A 36 -78.44 17.53 -11.35
N ILE A 37 -77.36 16.78 -11.52
CA ILE A 37 -77.22 15.43 -11.01
C ILE A 37 -76.33 15.48 -9.77
N HIS A 38 -76.90 15.17 -8.61
CA HIS A 38 -76.14 15.01 -7.37
C HIS A 38 -75.66 13.56 -7.27
N ALA A 39 -74.39 13.34 -7.61
CA ALA A 39 -73.75 12.03 -7.59
C ALA A 39 -72.31 12.16 -7.08
N ALA A 40 -71.92 11.28 -6.16
CA ALA A 40 -70.54 11.18 -5.69
C ALA A 40 -69.69 10.53 -6.78
N LEU A 41 -68.75 11.28 -7.36
CA LEU A 41 -67.84 10.79 -8.39
C LEU A 41 -66.63 10.12 -7.73
N PRO A 42 -66.33 8.83 -8.01
CA PRO A 42 -65.13 8.18 -7.50
C PRO A 42 -63.87 8.93 -7.90
N SER A 43 -62.90 9.03 -6.98
CA SER A 43 -61.58 9.59 -7.28
C SER A 43 -60.92 8.85 -8.45
N GLY A 44 -60.35 9.59 -9.41
CA GLY A 44 -59.74 9.00 -10.61
C GLY A 44 -60.72 8.63 -11.71
N SER A 45 -61.96 9.14 -11.67
CA SER A 45 -62.93 9.03 -12.76
C SER A 45 -63.29 10.39 -13.35
N THR A 46 -63.51 10.44 -14.66
CA THR A 46 -64.00 11.62 -15.39
C THR A 46 -65.34 11.30 -16.05
N LEU A 47 -66.17 12.34 -16.17
CA LEU A 47 -67.47 12.24 -16.85
C LEU A 47 -67.26 12.30 -18.37
N PHE A 48 -67.90 11.39 -19.09
CA PHE A 48 -67.87 11.32 -20.54
C PHE A 48 -69.30 11.37 -21.08
N LEU A 49 -69.50 12.15 -22.14
CA LEU A 49 -70.76 12.22 -22.88
C LEU A 49 -70.63 11.42 -24.18
N GLY A 50 -71.43 10.36 -24.31
CA GLY A 50 -71.58 9.55 -25.50
C GLY A 50 -73.01 9.53 -26.00
N THR A 51 -73.31 8.57 -26.86
CA THR A 51 -74.68 8.23 -27.30
C THR A 51 -74.93 6.75 -27.05
N ASP A 52 -76.17 6.38 -26.72
CA ASP A 52 -76.56 4.99 -26.66
C ASP A 52 -76.81 4.38 -28.06
N ALA A 53 -77.26 3.12 -28.10
CA ALA A 53 -77.53 2.42 -29.35
C ALA A 53 -78.74 2.99 -30.13
N GLN A 54 -79.53 3.86 -29.51
CA GLN A 54 -80.69 4.53 -30.09
C GLN A 54 -80.34 5.96 -30.53
N GLY A 55 -79.13 6.44 -30.23
CA GLY A 55 -78.65 7.78 -30.57
C GLY A 55 -78.92 8.84 -29.50
N ASP A 56 -79.45 8.43 -28.33
CA ASP A 56 -79.76 9.33 -27.22
C ASP A 56 -78.49 9.69 -26.44
N PRO A 57 -78.30 10.94 -25.98
CA PRO A 57 -77.13 11.30 -25.19
C PRO A 57 -77.02 10.50 -23.90
N SER A 58 -75.84 9.95 -23.63
CA SER A 58 -75.56 9.16 -22.43
C SER A 58 -74.34 9.69 -21.67
N VAL A 59 -74.47 9.87 -20.36
CA VAL A 59 -73.37 10.24 -19.47
C VAL A 59 -72.86 8.99 -18.77
N MET A 60 -71.56 8.75 -18.86
CA MET A 60 -70.88 7.61 -18.24
C MET A 60 -69.60 8.05 -17.53
N LEU A 61 -69.09 7.21 -16.64
CA LEU A 61 -67.79 7.42 -15.99
C LEU A 61 -66.70 6.63 -16.70
N ARG A 62 -65.54 7.25 -16.89
CA ARG A 62 -64.32 6.62 -17.38
C ARG A 62 -63.18 6.88 -16.40
N PRO A 63 -62.22 5.96 -16.21
CA PRO A 63 -61.00 6.26 -15.46
C PRO A 63 -60.24 7.42 -16.12
N SER A 64 -59.65 8.35 -15.35
CA SER A 64 -58.74 9.38 -15.88
C SER A 64 -57.50 8.68 -16.44
N GLY A 65 -57.38 8.64 -17.76
CA GLY A 65 -56.84 7.47 -18.47
C GLY A 65 -55.37 7.49 -18.87
N ALA A 66 -54.52 8.38 -18.34
CA ALA A 66 -53.08 8.36 -18.63
C ALA A 66 -52.25 8.87 -17.44
N THR A 67 -51.19 8.15 -17.11
CA THR A 67 -50.17 8.57 -16.14
C THR A 67 -48.87 8.78 -16.87
N ILE A 68 -48.16 9.87 -16.58
CA ILE A 68 -46.77 10.02 -17.01
C ILE A 68 -45.89 9.31 -15.98
N LEU A 69 -45.11 8.36 -16.46
CA LEU A 69 -44.04 7.76 -15.69
C LEU A 69 -42.78 8.54 -16.02
N ALA A 70 -42.31 9.33 -15.06
CA ALA A 70 -41.03 10.01 -15.10
C ALA A 70 -40.17 9.50 -13.93
N GLU A 71 -38.99 8.95 -14.22
CA GLU A 71 -38.04 8.60 -13.17
C GLU A 71 -37.44 9.88 -12.55
N ALA A 72 -37.57 10.03 -11.23
CA ALA A 72 -37.12 11.21 -10.52
C ALA A 72 -35.59 11.35 -10.60
N GLY A 73 -35.09 12.48 -11.11
CA GLY A 73 -33.67 12.85 -11.07
C GLY A 73 -32.87 12.66 -12.38
N VAL A 74 -33.52 12.30 -13.50
CA VAL A 74 -32.82 11.91 -14.75
C VAL A 74 -32.60 13.07 -15.73
N LEU A 75 -33.32 14.19 -15.63
CA LEU A 75 -33.22 15.30 -16.60
C LEU A 75 -32.47 16.52 -16.03
N GLY A 76 -31.18 16.61 -16.38
CA GLY A 76 -30.36 17.82 -16.25
C GLY A 76 -30.06 18.39 -17.63
N ALA A 77 -29.90 19.71 -17.75
CA ALA A 77 -29.62 20.31 -19.05
C ALA A 77 -28.56 21.40 -19.02
N SER A 78 -27.50 21.13 -19.78
CA SER A 78 -26.43 22.07 -20.08
C SER A 78 -26.81 22.96 -21.27
N ALA A 79 -26.34 24.21 -21.27
CA ALA A 79 -26.61 25.15 -22.35
C ALA A 79 -26.10 24.61 -23.70
N GLY A 80 -26.99 24.46 -24.69
CA GLY A 80 -26.62 24.14 -26.07
C GLY A 80 -26.28 22.67 -26.37
N VAL A 81 -26.41 21.76 -25.40
CA VAL A 81 -26.22 20.32 -25.61
C VAL A 81 -27.58 19.64 -25.75
N ALA A 82 -27.83 19.00 -26.89
CA ALA A 82 -29.03 18.19 -27.12
C ALA A 82 -28.91 16.86 -26.35
N GLN A 83 -29.94 16.49 -25.60
CA GLN A 83 -30.02 15.23 -24.85
C GLN A 83 -31.38 14.55 -25.02
N PRO A 84 -31.44 13.23 -25.17
CA PRO A 84 -32.70 12.52 -25.33
C PRO A 84 -33.52 12.54 -24.03
N LEU A 85 -34.85 12.66 -24.15
CA LEU A 85 -35.78 12.61 -23.02
C LEU A 85 -36.01 11.17 -22.52
N LEU A 86 -34.93 10.53 -22.04
CA LEU A 86 -34.97 9.17 -21.51
C LEU A 86 -35.69 9.12 -20.16
N GLY A 87 -36.45 8.05 -19.93
CA GLY A 87 -37.19 7.84 -18.68
C GLY A 87 -38.53 8.58 -18.59
N VAL A 88 -38.97 9.26 -19.65
CA VAL A 88 -40.34 9.79 -19.77
C VAL A 88 -41.17 8.87 -20.66
N SER A 89 -42.24 8.32 -20.10
CA SER A 89 -43.19 7.50 -20.86
C SER A 89 -44.61 7.73 -20.38
N LEU A 90 -45.58 7.45 -21.25
CA LEU A 90 -46.99 7.48 -20.93
C LEU A 90 -47.50 6.07 -20.78
N GLU A 91 -48.22 5.82 -19.69
CA GLU A 91 -48.99 4.61 -19.51
C GLU A 91 -50.49 4.93 -19.62
N LEU A 92 -51.19 4.17 -20.47
CA LEU A 92 -52.63 4.25 -20.57
C LEU A 92 -53.27 3.19 -19.67
N ALA A 93 -54.30 3.57 -18.92
CA ALA A 93 -55.07 2.63 -18.10
C ALA A 93 -55.87 1.60 -18.94
N SER A 94 -56.03 1.83 -20.24
CA SER A 94 -56.68 0.92 -21.19
C SER A 94 -56.26 1.21 -22.63
N SER A 95 -56.27 0.22 -23.52
CA SER A 95 -55.92 0.41 -24.95
C SER A 95 -56.92 1.31 -25.70
N THR A 96 -56.45 1.98 -26.75
CA THR A 96 -57.21 2.94 -27.56
C THR A 96 -56.94 2.75 -29.05
N THR A 97 -57.95 3.01 -29.88
CA THR A 97 -57.82 3.11 -31.35
C THR A 97 -57.90 4.56 -31.86
N GLN A 98 -58.02 5.52 -30.93
CA GLN A 98 -58.02 6.95 -31.27
C GLN A 98 -56.58 7.43 -31.42
N SER A 99 -56.34 8.32 -32.39
CA SER A 99 -55.07 9.05 -32.48
C SER A 99 -54.79 9.81 -31.19
N LEU A 100 -53.55 9.70 -30.72
CA LEU A 100 -53.04 10.36 -29.53
C LEU A 100 -52.25 11.59 -29.96
N SER A 101 -52.49 12.70 -29.29
CA SER A 101 -51.71 13.93 -29.45
C SER A 101 -51.15 14.34 -28.10
N LEU A 102 -49.84 14.63 -28.05
CA LEU A 102 -49.16 15.06 -26.84
C LEU A 102 -48.37 16.33 -27.15
N THR A 103 -48.67 17.41 -26.44
CA THR A 103 -47.95 18.68 -26.57
C THR A 103 -46.95 18.81 -25.44
N LEU A 104 -45.68 19.00 -25.79
CA LEU A 104 -44.58 19.25 -24.88
C LEU A 104 -44.11 20.69 -25.06
N SER A 105 -44.03 21.45 -23.98
CA SER A 105 -43.58 22.83 -23.97
C SER A 105 -42.48 23.04 -22.95
N ALA A 106 -41.29 23.42 -23.42
CA ALA A 106 -40.18 23.86 -22.59
C ALA A 106 -40.33 25.36 -22.28
N SER A 107 -40.04 25.77 -21.05
CA SER A 107 -40.17 27.18 -20.66
C SER A 107 -38.94 28.01 -21.02
N HIS A 108 -37.77 27.38 -21.17
CA HIS A 108 -36.50 28.04 -21.46
C HIS A 108 -35.66 27.36 -22.55
N GLY A 109 -35.73 26.03 -22.69
CA GLY A 109 -35.00 25.27 -23.71
C GLY A 109 -35.80 24.99 -24.99
N ASN A 110 -35.22 24.19 -25.88
CA ASN A 110 -35.83 23.77 -27.13
C ASN A 110 -35.89 22.25 -27.24
N LEU A 111 -36.93 21.75 -27.90
CA LEU A 111 -37.12 20.35 -28.26
C LEU A 111 -36.90 20.17 -29.77
N THR A 112 -36.39 19.02 -30.19
CA THR A 112 -36.30 18.62 -31.60
C THR A 112 -36.41 17.10 -31.70
N ASP A 113 -37.00 16.62 -32.80
CA ASP A 113 -37.04 15.22 -33.21
C ASP A 113 -36.01 14.92 -34.32
N GLY A 114 -35.09 15.86 -34.57
CA GLY A 114 -34.12 15.82 -35.68
C GLY A 114 -34.72 16.09 -37.07
N SER A 115 -36.05 16.16 -37.22
CA SER A 115 -36.75 16.36 -38.47
C SER A 115 -37.24 17.80 -38.66
N LEU A 116 -37.55 18.49 -37.55
CA LEU A 116 -37.90 19.89 -37.48
C LEU A 116 -36.86 20.69 -36.67
N GLY A 117 -36.68 21.97 -37.03
CA GLY A 117 -35.78 22.86 -36.30
C GLY A 117 -36.17 23.01 -34.82
N PRO A 118 -35.20 23.32 -33.93
CA PRO A 118 -35.43 23.37 -32.49
C PRO A 118 -36.56 24.35 -32.13
N ALA A 119 -37.53 23.88 -31.34
CA ALA A 119 -38.71 24.65 -30.96
C ALA A 119 -39.00 24.50 -29.45
N GLY A 120 -39.38 25.60 -28.78
CA GLY A 120 -39.81 25.56 -27.37
C GLY A 120 -41.14 24.82 -27.14
N THR A 121 -41.84 24.40 -28.19
CA THR A 121 -43.03 23.54 -28.09
C THR A 121 -43.12 22.61 -29.29
N ILE A 122 -43.34 21.32 -29.03
CA ILE A 122 -43.56 20.27 -30.03
C ILE A 122 -44.86 19.54 -29.72
N THR A 123 -45.59 19.12 -30.76
CA THR A 123 -46.75 18.24 -30.62
C THR A 123 -46.49 16.93 -31.34
N LEU A 124 -46.42 15.84 -30.58
CA LEU A 124 -46.30 14.48 -31.08
C LEU A 124 -47.69 13.92 -31.39
N ASN A 125 -47.82 13.19 -32.51
CA ASN A 125 -49.09 12.60 -32.92
C ASN A 125 -48.86 11.16 -33.36
N ALA A 126 -49.45 10.21 -32.64
CA ALA A 126 -49.29 8.79 -32.92
C ALA A 126 -50.63 8.05 -32.95
N SER A 127 -50.67 6.92 -33.66
CA SER A 127 -51.86 6.06 -33.73
C SER A 127 -52.08 5.19 -32.49
N ASP A 128 -51.03 4.98 -31.69
CA ASP A 128 -51.05 4.17 -30.47
C ASP A 128 -49.98 4.63 -29.47
N ILE A 129 -50.06 4.11 -28.24
CA ILE A 129 -49.19 4.51 -27.13
C ILE A 129 -47.74 4.04 -27.29
N THR A 130 -47.50 2.94 -28.00
CA THR A 130 -46.15 2.40 -28.21
C THR A 130 -45.38 3.31 -29.15
N THR A 131 -46.00 3.73 -30.26
CA THR A 131 -45.41 4.71 -31.17
C THR A 131 -45.26 6.07 -30.50
N LEU A 132 -46.23 6.52 -29.70
CA LEU A 132 -46.12 7.79 -28.98
C LEU A 132 -44.94 7.80 -28.00
N ASN A 133 -44.74 6.71 -27.24
CA ASN A 133 -43.61 6.59 -26.31
C ASN A 133 -42.26 6.47 -27.04
N ALA A 134 -42.23 5.86 -28.23
CA ALA A 134 -41.04 5.83 -29.07
C ALA A 134 -40.69 7.21 -29.63
N GLU A 135 -41.68 7.99 -30.08
CA GLU A 135 -41.48 9.38 -30.50
C GLU A 135 -41.04 10.26 -29.33
N LEU A 136 -41.61 10.06 -28.14
CA LEU A 136 -41.24 10.78 -26.93
C LEU A 136 -39.79 10.49 -26.49
N ALA A 137 -39.37 9.24 -26.53
CA ALA A 137 -38.00 8.84 -26.23
C ALA A 137 -36.98 9.31 -27.28
N ALA A 138 -37.43 9.59 -28.50
CA ALA A 138 -36.60 10.09 -29.59
C ALA A 138 -36.48 11.62 -29.62
N LEU A 139 -37.22 12.34 -28.77
CA LEU A 139 -37.08 13.78 -28.65
C LEU A 139 -35.79 14.15 -27.90
N ASP A 140 -35.03 15.04 -28.52
CA ASP A 140 -33.90 15.71 -27.89
C ASP A 140 -34.33 17.04 -27.30
N TYR A 141 -33.93 17.28 -26.06
CA TYR A 141 -34.02 18.56 -25.38
C TYR A 141 -32.66 19.25 -25.34
N THR A 142 -32.63 20.52 -25.75
CA THR A 142 -31.46 21.40 -25.65
C THR A 142 -31.77 22.54 -24.69
N GLY A 143 -31.11 22.55 -23.53
CA GLY A 143 -31.31 23.58 -22.51
C GLY A 143 -30.56 24.89 -22.79
N THR A 144 -30.87 25.92 -22.00
CA THR A 144 -30.18 27.22 -22.00
C THR A 144 -29.21 27.39 -20.82
N GLY A 145 -29.05 26.36 -19.97
CA GLY A 145 -28.21 26.40 -18.77
C GLY A 145 -28.88 27.03 -17.54
N VAL A 146 -30.21 27.22 -17.60
CA VAL A 146 -31.06 27.62 -16.46
C VAL A 146 -32.08 26.52 -16.20
N GLY A 147 -32.59 26.41 -14.97
CA GLY A 147 -33.58 25.40 -14.63
C GLY A 147 -34.83 25.61 -15.48
N ASP A 148 -35.38 24.53 -16.01
CA ASP A 148 -36.53 24.57 -16.90
C ASP A 148 -37.67 23.67 -16.41
N ALA A 149 -38.86 23.88 -16.95
CA ALA A 149 -40.00 23.02 -16.74
C ALA A 149 -40.55 22.60 -18.10
N LEU A 150 -40.56 21.30 -18.33
CA LEU A 150 -41.22 20.67 -19.46
C LEU A 150 -42.67 20.42 -19.08
N THR A 151 -43.56 21.26 -19.61
CA THR A 151 -45.00 21.09 -19.46
C THR A 151 -45.48 20.06 -20.48
N ILE A 152 -46.16 19.02 -20.02
CA ILE A 152 -46.73 17.99 -20.87
C ILE A 152 -48.23 18.09 -20.76
N ALA A 153 -48.90 18.31 -21.90
CA ALA A 153 -50.34 18.48 -21.94
C ALA A 153 -50.98 17.77 -23.13
N SER A 154 -52.26 17.42 -22.98
CA SER A 154 -53.07 17.01 -24.13
C SER A 154 -54.53 17.45 -23.99
N SER A 155 -55.11 17.85 -25.12
CA SER A 155 -56.50 18.28 -25.24
C SER A 155 -57.30 17.39 -26.18
N THR A 156 -56.80 16.19 -26.53
CA THR A 156 -57.42 15.33 -27.56
C THR A 156 -57.56 13.88 -27.11
N GLY A 157 -58.60 13.22 -27.64
CA GLY A 157 -58.81 11.78 -27.48
C GLY A 157 -58.79 11.30 -26.02
N MET A 158 -58.09 10.19 -25.77
CA MET A 158 -57.95 9.60 -24.44
C MET A 158 -56.99 10.32 -23.50
N LEU A 159 -56.19 11.26 -24.02
CA LEU A 159 -55.26 12.06 -23.24
C LEU A 159 -55.86 13.42 -22.84
N ASN A 160 -57.10 13.73 -23.24
CA ASN A 160 -57.73 15.02 -22.98
C ASN A 160 -57.79 15.34 -21.47
N GLY A 161 -57.18 16.45 -21.08
CA GLY A 161 -57.07 16.91 -19.70
C GLY A 161 -55.80 16.43 -18.99
N LEU A 162 -54.92 15.68 -19.67
CA LEU A 162 -53.58 15.39 -19.18
C LEU A 162 -52.81 16.72 -19.09
N LEU A 163 -52.29 17.01 -17.90
CA LEU A 163 -51.40 18.13 -17.63
C LEU A 163 -50.43 17.70 -16.54
N ASP A 164 -49.13 17.72 -16.85
CA ASP A 164 -48.07 17.37 -15.91
C ASP A 164 -46.81 18.22 -16.16
N TYR A 165 -45.91 18.22 -15.19
CA TYR A 165 -44.70 19.02 -15.22
C TYR A 165 -43.49 18.18 -14.85
N ILE A 166 -42.50 18.17 -15.74
CA ILE A 166 -41.20 17.60 -15.45
C ILE A 166 -40.21 18.75 -15.28
N PHE A 167 -39.63 18.87 -14.08
CA PHE A 167 -38.60 19.86 -13.82
C PHE A 167 -37.26 19.37 -14.38
N ILE A 168 -36.63 20.22 -15.18
CA ILE A 168 -35.29 20.01 -15.73
C ILE A 168 -34.35 20.88 -14.91
N THR A 169 -33.39 20.24 -14.24
CA THR A 169 -32.46 20.97 -13.38
C THR A 169 -31.40 21.66 -14.24
N ALA A 170 -31.05 22.90 -13.89
CA ALA A 170 -29.95 23.62 -14.55
C ALA A 170 -28.66 22.85 -14.29
N ASP A 171 -27.96 22.42 -15.34
CA ASP A 171 -26.68 21.74 -15.20
C ASP A 171 -25.56 22.57 -15.82
N SER A 172 -24.42 22.64 -15.15
CA SER A 172 -23.21 23.27 -15.65
C SER A 172 -22.33 22.20 -16.30
N ALA A 173 -22.53 21.97 -17.60
CA ALA A 173 -21.66 21.24 -18.53
C ALA A 173 -21.03 19.93 -17.99
N GLY A 174 -21.70 18.80 -18.24
CA GLY A 174 -21.09 17.47 -18.35
C GLY A 174 -21.38 16.54 -17.18
N ALA A 175 -22.18 15.49 -17.41
CA ALA A 175 -22.35 14.36 -16.51
C ALA A 175 -22.32 13.07 -17.34
N VAL A 176 -21.69 12.01 -16.83
CA VAL A 176 -21.80 10.67 -17.41
C VAL A 176 -23.01 10.00 -16.76
N SER A 177 -24.04 9.74 -17.56
CA SER A 177 -25.12 8.81 -17.23
C SER A 177 -24.65 7.37 -17.51
N GLY A 178 -24.77 6.46 -16.54
CA GLY A 178 -24.82 5.02 -16.83
C GLY A 178 -23.88 4.09 -16.07
N TYR A 179 -23.75 4.20 -14.74
CA TYR A 179 -23.30 3.05 -13.96
C TYR A 179 -24.53 2.19 -13.58
N ASP A 180 -24.83 1.19 -14.40
CA ASP A 180 -25.87 0.16 -14.14
C ASP A 180 -25.26 -1.20 -13.77
N GLY A 181 -23.95 -1.26 -13.54
CA GLY A 181 -23.20 -2.50 -13.32
C GLY A 181 -22.75 -3.22 -14.60
N ALA A 182 -22.93 -2.64 -15.79
CA ALA A 182 -22.39 -3.18 -17.05
C ALA A 182 -20.94 -2.74 -17.33
N PHE A 183 -20.25 -3.50 -18.20
CA PHE A 183 -18.86 -3.24 -18.60
C PHE A 183 -18.72 -1.94 -19.42
N PHE A 184 -17.69 -1.13 -19.12
CA PHE A 184 -17.38 0.05 -19.94
C PHE A 184 -16.76 -0.37 -21.28
N SER A 185 -17.35 0.11 -22.38
CA SER A 185 -16.78 -0.01 -23.72
C SER A 185 -15.66 1.00 -23.93
N ALA A 186 -14.78 0.72 -24.89
CA ALA A 186 -13.67 1.61 -25.25
C ALA A 186 -14.10 3.04 -25.63
N ALA A 187 -15.38 3.30 -25.94
CA ALA A 187 -15.86 4.63 -26.29
C ALA A 187 -16.40 5.44 -25.11
N GLN A 188 -16.52 4.84 -23.92
CA GLN A 188 -17.18 5.46 -22.77
C GLN A 188 -16.15 6.12 -21.84
N LEU A 189 -16.50 7.31 -21.36
CA LEU A 189 -15.81 8.03 -20.29
C LEU A 189 -16.68 7.90 -19.03
N ALA A 190 -16.06 7.72 -17.87
CA ALA A 190 -16.75 7.75 -16.58
C ALA A 190 -16.05 8.73 -15.65
N SER A 191 -16.80 9.69 -15.09
CA SER A 191 -16.26 10.64 -14.12
C SER A 191 -17.12 10.62 -12.86
N PHE A 192 -16.46 10.56 -11.71
CA PHE A 192 -17.08 10.47 -10.40
C PHE A 192 -16.57 11.61 -9.49
N GLY A 193 -17.48 12.28 -8.77
CA GLY A 193 -17.18 13.45 -7.92
C GLY A 193 -18.15 13.61 -6.74
N VAL A 194 -17.83 14.49 -5.79
CA VAL A 194 -18.69 14.77 -4.63
C VAL A 194 -19.95 15.55 -5.04
N SER A 195 -21.03 15.39 -4.26
CA SER A 195 -22.32 16.09 -4.44
C SER A 195 -22.14 17.58 -4.72
N GLY A 196 -22.28 17.98 -5.99
CA GLY A 196 -21.99 19.33 -6.47
C GLY A 196 -21.77 19.50 -7.97
N GLY A 197 -21.77 18.41 -8.75
CA GLY A 197 -21.46 18.43 -10.18
C GLY A 197 -19.96 18.24 -10.46
N LEU A 198 -19.61 17.88 -11.70
CA LEU A 198 -18.22 17.72 -12.11
C LEU A 198 -17.48 19.06 -11.98
N ASN A 199 -16.27 19.05 -11.44
CA ASN A 199 -15.37 20.18 -11.57
C ASN A 199 -15.10 20.38 -13.08
N PRO A 200 -15.20 21.60 -13.65
CA PRO A 200 -14.92 21.83 -15.05
C PRO A 200 -13.45 21.49 -15.33
N PHE A 201 -13.23 20.38 -16.04
CA PHE A 201 -11.89 19.96 -16.43
C PHE A 201 -11.28 21.00 -17.36
N THR A 202 -10.10 21.49 -17.01
CA THR A 202 -9.30 22.35 -17.90
C THR A 202 -8.46 21.53 -18.89
N MET A 203 -8.60 20.20 -18.91
CA MET A 203 -7.81 19.26 -19.72
C MET A 203 -8.70 18.20 -20.40
N ALA A 204 -8.26 17.69 -21.55
CA ALA A 204 -8.99 16.67 -22.31
C ALA A 204 -8.80 15.28 -21.68
N ILE A 205 -9.90 14.57 -21.39
CA ILE A 205 -9.91 13.20 -20.87
C ILE A 205 -9.93 12.21 -22.05
N ALA A 206 -9.17 11.11 -21.97
CA ALA A 206 -9.08 10.13 -23.05
C ALA A 206 -10.27 9.15 -23.02
N PRO A 207 -10.95 8.84 -24.15
CA PRO A 207 -12.04 7.87 -24.14
C PRO A 207 -11.60 6.53 -23.53
N GLY A 208 -12.46 5.86 -22.73
CA GLY A 208 -12.11 4.64 -22.00
C GLY A 208 -11.45 4.82 -20.63
N GLU A 209 -11.31 6.06 -20.15
CA GLU A 209 -10.75 6.41 -18.84
C GLU A 209 -11.82 6.55 -17.75
N MET A 210 -11.53 6.02 -16.55
CA MET A 210 -12.28 6.25 -15.33
C MET A 210 -11.60 7.31 -14.47
N LEU A 211 -12.29 8.42 -14.22
CA LEU A 211 -11.79 9.56 -13.46
C LEU A 211 -12.51 9.73 -12.12
N VAL A 212 -11.75 9.78 -11.03
CA VAL A 212 -12.26 9.96 -9.67
C VAL A 212 -11.71 11.26 -9.08
N THR A 213 -12.59 12.22 -8.83
CA THR A 213 -12.26 13.54 -8.25
C THR A 213 -12.97 13.82 -6.91
N GLY A 214 -13.76 12.85 -6.44
CA GLY A 214 -14.39 12.84 -5.12
C GLY A 214 -14.26 11.46 -4.48
N THR A 215 -14.93 11.23 -3.35
CA THR A 215 -14.95 9.92 -2.70
C THR A 215 -15.94 8.98 -3.39
N VAL A 216 -15.47 7.81 -3.82
CA VAL A 216 -16.24 6.81 -4.55
C VAL A 216 -15.93 5.43 -3.99
N GLU A 217 -16.98 4.69 -3.65
CA GLU A 217 -16.88 3.28 -3.27
C GLU A 217 -17.41 2.39 -4.39
N PHE A 218 -16.60 1.43 -4.83
CA PHE A 218 -16.94 0.43 -5.82
C PHE A 218 -17.22 -0.90 -5.11
N ALA A 219 -18.46 -1.38 -5.24
CA ALA A 219 -18.93 -2.59 -4.56
C ALA A 219 -19.10 -3.82 -5.46
N ASP A 220 -19.07 -3.64 -6.78
CA ASP A 220 -19.34 -4.68 -7.76
C ASP A 220 -18.21 -4.81 -8.80
N VAL A 221 -18.45 -5.54 -9.89
CA VAL A 221 -17.49 -5.74 -10.98
C VAL A 221 -17.20 -4.41 -11.68
N ALA A 222 -15.91 -4.05 -11.78
CA ALA A 222 -15.44 -2.90 -12.54
C ALA A 222 -14.40 -3.38 -13.57
N GLN A 223 -14.83 -3.59 -14.82
CA GLN A 223 -13.91 -3.82 -15.94
C GLN A 223 -13.83 -2.55 -16.78
N VAL A 224 -12.63 -1.97 -16.89
CA VAL A 224 -12.38 -0.77 -17.70
C VAL A 224 -11.31 -1.11 -18.71
N ASN A 225 -11.67 -1.20 -19.99
CA ASN A 225 -10.69 -1.39 -21.05
C ASN A 225 -10.23 -0.03 -21.56
N GLY A 226 -9.17 0.51 -20.96
CA GLY A 226 -8.51 1.73 -21.46
C GLY A 226 -7.94 1.51 -22.87
N ILE A 227 -8.08 2.50 -23.76
CA ILE A 227 -7.64 2.38 -25.16
C ILE A 227 -6.17 2.78 -25.34
N THR A 228 -5.67 3.75 -24.56
CA THR A 228 -4.28 4.25 -24.59
C THR A 228 -3.91 4.94 -23.26
N GLY A 229 -2.81 4.54 -22.63
CA GLY A 229 -2.30 5.17 -21.41
C GLY A 229 -3.11 4.78 -20.17
N THR A 230 -3.73 5.75 -19.50
CA THR A 230 -4.39 5.60 -18.19
C THR A 230 -5.83 5.10 -18.30
N ALA A 231 -6.13 3.98 -17.63
CA ALA A 231 -7.48 3.42 -17.47
C ALA A 231 -8.19 3.93 -16.21
N LEU A 232 -7.45 4.29 -15.16
CA LEU A 232 -7.97 4.87 -13.92
C LEU A 232 -7.09 6.06 -13.49
N LEU A 233 -7.70 7.24 -13.43
CA LEU A 233 -7.11 8.46 -12.89
C LEU A 233 -7.85 8.85 -11.60
N ILE A 234 -7.13 9.02 -10.51
CA ILE A 234 -7.68 9.54 -9.25
C ILE A 234 -6.92 10.82 -8.95
N ASP A 235 -7.61 11.96 -8.93
CA ASP A 235 -6.97 13.27 -8.91
C ASP A 235 -7.82 14.30 -8.14
N ALA A 236 -7.31 15.53 -7.97
CA ALA A 236 -8.00 16.64 -7.32
C ALA A 236 -8.49 16.33 -5.88
N GLY A 237 -7.79 15.45 -5.16
CA GLY A 237 -8.17 14.97 -3.83
C GLY A 237 -9.23 13.86 -3.85
N GLY A 238 -9.47 13.24 -5.01
CA GLY A 238 -10.37 12.10 -5.15
C GLY A 238 -9.90 10.88 -4.35
N GLU A 239 -10.88 10.07 -3.94
CA GLU A 239 -10.66 8.85 -3.19
C GLU A 239 -11.46 7.71 -3.83
N ALA A 240 -10.78 6.67 -4.28
CA ALA A 240 -11.42 5.46 -4.81
C ALA A 240 -11.24 4.29 -3.85
N VAL A 241 -12.34 3.67 -3.44
CA VAL A 241 -12.34 2.50 -2.56
C VAL A 241 -12.92 1.31 -3.31
N PHE A 242 -12.09 0.32 -3.64
CA PHE A 242 -12.54 -0.95 -4.19
C PHE A 242 -12.71 -1.96 -3.06
N ASN A 243 -13.95 -2.20 -2.67
CA ASN A 243 -14.24 -3.03 -1.51
C ASN A 243 -13.95 -4.52 -1.76
N THR A 244 -14.16 -5.36 -0.76
CA THR A 244 -13.82 -6.79 -0.83
C THR A 244 -14.59 -7.58 -1.89
N ALA A 245 -15.75 -7.10 -2.33
CA ALA A 245 -16.60 -7.76 -3.33
C ALA A 245 -16.30 -7.31 -4.76
N ALA A 246 -15.58 -6.20 -4.93
CA ALA A 246 -15.22 -5.68 -6.25
C ALA A 246 -14.37 -6.69 -7.04
N SER A 247 -14.52 -6.71 -8.36
CA SER A 247 -13.65 -7.46 -9.27
C SER A 247 -13.16 -6.52 -10.35
N VAL A 248 -11.86 -6.24 -10.36
CA VAL A 248 -11.28 -5.15 -11.13
C VAL A 248 -10.23 -5.66 -12.13
N ALA A 249 -10.47 -5.35 -13.40
CA ALA A 249 -9.52 -5.57 -14.47
C ALA A 249 -9.46 -4.34 -15.39
N LEU A 250 -8.30 -3.69 -15.36
CA LEU A 250 -8.02 -2.47 -16.11
C LEU A 250 -7.08 -2.79 -17.28
N GLY A 251 -7.46 -2.35 -18.48
CA GLY A 251 -6.70 -2.55 -19.71
C GLY A 251 -5.54 -1.57 -19.93
N GLY A 252 -5.26 -0.67 -18.98
CA GLY A 252 -4.25 0.39 -19.10
C GLY A 252 -3.58 0.71 -17.76
N ASP A 253 -2.98 1.89 -17.69
CA ASP A 253 -2.25 2.40 -16.53
C ASP A 253 -3.21 2.89 -15.43
N VAL A 254 -2.70 2.98 -14.20
CA VAL A 254 -3.38 3.60 -13.06
C VAL A 254 -2.57 4.80 -12.60
N THR A 255 -3.18 5.96 -12.47
CA THR A 255 -2.50 7.20 -12.06
C THR A 255 -3.20 7.80 -10.85
N LEU A 256 -2.44 8.03 -9.77
CA LEU A 256 -2.91 8.66 -8.54
C LEU A 256 -2.23 10.01 -8.38
N GLY A 257 -2.99 11.05 -8.65
CA GLY A 257 -2.56 12.43 -8.60
C GLY A 257 -1.63 12.80 -9.75
N ASP A 258 -2.02 13.86 -10.46
CA ASP A 258 -1.24 14.44 -11.55
C ASP A 258 -1.02 15.96 -11.36
N THR A 259 -1.05 16.75 -12.42
CA THR A 259 -1.02 18.21 -12.30
C THR A 259 -2.24 18.82 -11.60
N GLY A 260 -3.36 18.09 -11.50
CA GLY A 260 -4.61 18.56 -10.89
C GLY A 260 -4.73 18.32 -9.39
N GLY A 261 -3.85 17.52 -8.77
CA GLY A 261 -3.81 17.33 -7.33
C GLY A 261 -3.34 15.93 -6.90
N ALA A 262 -3.54 15.61 -5.63
CA ALA A 262 -3.27 14.27 -5.09
C ALA A 262 -4.45 13.33 -5.33
N GLY A 263 -4.21 12.02 -5.25
CA GLY A 263 -5.26 10.99 -5.31
C GLY A 263 -5.06 9.89 -4.27
N THR A 264 -6.15 9.35 -3.76
CA THR A 264 -6.16 8.26 -2.76
C THR A 264 -6.84 7.01 -3.32
N LEU A 265 -6.22 5.85 -3.16
CA LEU A 265 -6.78 4.56 -3.58
C LEU A 265 -6.74 3.54 -2.46
N ALA A 266 -7.85 2.88 -2.18
CA ALA A 266 -7.92 1.73 -1.31
C ALA A 266 -8.35 0.48 -2.08
N ILE A 267 -7.53 -0.57 -2.05
CA ILE A 267 -7.80 -1.88 -2.65
C ILE A 267 -8.00 -2.90 -1.54
N LEU A 268 -9.26 -3.26 -1.30
CA LEU A 268 -9.66 -4.30 -0.36
C LEU A 268 -10.01 -5.61 -1.08
N THR A 269 -10.34 -5.53 -2.37
CA THR A 269 -10.61 -6.70 -3.22
C THR A 269 -9.37 -7.59 -3.42
N GLN A 270 -9.61 -8.90 -3.52
CA GLN A 270 -8.59 -9.90 -3.89
C GLN A 270 -8.34 -9.97 -5.41
N VAL A 271 -9.03 -9.17 -6.21
CA VAL A 271 -8.95 -9.18 -7.67
C VAL A 271 -8.88 -7.75 -8.18
N PHE A 272 -7.72 -7.11 -8.04
CA PHE A 272 -7.41 -5.86 -8.74
C PHE A 272 -6.24 -6.08 -9.69
N SER A 273 -6.47 -5.84 -10.97
CA SER A 273 -5.42 -5.97 -11.98
C SER A 273 -5.42 -4.80 -12.95
N ALA A 274 -4.23 -4.36 -13.34
CA ALA A 274 -4.01 -3.42 -14.43
C ALA A 274 -2.96 -3.99 -15.37
N SER A 275 -3.20 -3.99 -16.68
CA SER A 275 -2.21 -4.49 -17.64
C SER A 275 -1.03 -3.53 -17.82
N GLY A 276 -1.19 -2.26 -17.46
CA GLY A 276 -0.18 -1.23 -17.55
C GLY A 276 0.62 -1.01 -16.26
N ASN A 277 1.15 0.20 -16.15
CA ASN A 277 1.87 0.71 -15.00
C ASN A 277 0.90 1.26 -13.94
N MET A 278 1.40 1.45 -12.73
CA MET A 278 0.75 2.27 -11.72
C MET A 278 1.70 3.36 -11.27
N THR A 279 1.28 4.62 -11.33
CA THR A 279 2.09 5.78 -10.93
C THR A 279 1.38 6.55 -9.82
N LEU A 280 2.06 6.70 -8.69
CA LEU A 280 1.65 7.54 -7.57
C LEU A 280 2.45 8.84 -7.58
N ALA A 281 1.72 9.95 -7.61
CA ALA A 281 2.23 11.31 -7.74
C ALA A 281 3.02 11.52 -9.04
N ALA A 282 2.30 11.54 -10.17
CA ALA A 282 2.90 11.69 -11.51
C ALA A 282 3.50 13.09 -11.76
N ALA A 283 3.03 14.12 -11.04
CA ALA A 283 3.53 15.49 -11.14
C ALA A 283 3.78 16.12 -9.76
N SER A 284 4.53 17.24 -9.73
CA SER A 284 4.88 17.93 -8.46
C SER A 284 3.67 18.45 -7.68
N ALA A 285 2.54 18.72 -8.35
CA ALA A 285 1.29 19.14 -7.71
C ALA A 285 0.55 17.99 -6.99
N ALA A 286 0.91 16.74 -7.29
CA ALA A 286 0.31 15.53 -6.72
C ALA A 286 0.90 15.11 -5.37
N ALA A 287 1.44 16.05 -4.60
CA ALA A 287 2.02 15.73 -3.30
C ALA A 287 0.97 15.17 -2.33
N GLY A 288 1.25 14.01 -1.74
CA GLY A 288 0.34 13.34 -0.81
C GLY A 288 -0.56 12.28 -1.46
N SER A 289 -0.22 11.78 -2.66
CA SER A 289 -0.92 10.62 -3.21
C SER A 289 -0.66 9.36 -2.38
N GLU A 290 -1.72 8.63 -2.07
CA GLU A 290 -1.68 7.48 -1.17
C GLU A 290 -2.39 6.28 -1.80
N ALA A 291 -1.78 5.10 -1.71
CA ALA A 291 -2.45 3.85 -2.02
C ALA A 291 -2.37 2.90 -0.83
N MET A 292 -3.48 2.23 -0.51
CA MET A 292 -3.55 1.19 0.49
C MET A 292 -4.00 -0.11 -0.17
N VAL A 293 -3.21 -1.17 -0.03
CA VAL A 293 -3.51 -2.50 -0.58
C VAL A 293 -3.64 -3.49 0.55
N LEU A 294 -4.88 -3.77 0.95
CA LEU A 294 -5.24 -4.85 1.89
C LEU A 294 -5.64 -6.14 1.16
N GLY A 295 -6.07 -6.01 -0.09
CA GLY A 295 -6.43 -7.11 -0.97
C GLY A 295 -5.26 -7.55 -1.86
N SER A 296 -5.49 -7.67 -3.17
CA SER A 296 -4.47 -8.06 -4.14
C SER A 296 -4.40 -7.07 -5.30
N LEU A 297 -3.18 -6.58 -5.58
CA LEU A 297 -2.85 -5.71 -6.71
C LEU A 297 -1.89 -6.43 -7.66
N GLY A 298 -2.32 -6.68 -8.90
CA GLY A 298 -1.49 -7.21 -9.97
C GLY A 298 -1.27 -6.19 -11.09
N LEU A 299 -0.01 -5.89 -11.40
CA LEU A 299 0.39 -4.98 -12.47
C LEU A 299 1.13 -5.75 -13.56
N GLY A 300 0.73 -5.55 -14.81
CA GLY A 300 1.48 -6.03 -15.98
C GLY A 300 2.78 -5.24 -16.21
N GLY A 301 2.81 -3.98 -15.76
CA GLY A 301 3.94 -3.05 -15.90
C GLY A 301 4.65 -2.71 -14.60
N ALA A 302 5.23 -1.51 -14.57
CA ALA A 302 5.98 -0.94 -13.46
C ALA A 302 5.05 -0.31 -12.40
N LEU A 303 5.50 -0.32 -11.15
CA LEU A 303 4.96 0.48 -10.08
C LEU A 303 5.94 1.64 -9.78
N GLU A 304 5.45 2.87 -9.88
CA GLU A 304 6.23 4.08 -9.68
C GLU A 304 5.63 4.89 -8.53
N ILE A 305 6.42 5.18 -7.50
CA ILE A 305 5.95 5.84 -6.28
C ILE A 305 6.81 7.07 -6.01
N GLY A 306 6.19 8.24 -6.01
CA GLY A 306 6.80 9.47 -5.52
C GLY A 306 8.02 9.90 -6.32
N VAL A 307 7.98 9.69 -7.64
CA VAL A 307 9.04 10.07 -8.58
C VAL A 307 9.09 11.59 -8.77
N SER A 308 7.92 12.23 -8.81
CA SER A 308 7.76 13.68 -9.02
C SER A 308 7.36 14.46 -7.76
N ALA A 309 6.71 13.81 -6.78
CA ALA A 309 6.29 14.42 -5.52
C ALA A 309 6.25 13.37 -4.39
N ALA A 310 5.77 13.75 -3.19
CA ALA A 310 5.61 12.81 -2.09
C ALA A 310 4.46 11.82 -2.35
N ALA A 311 4.70 10.53 -2.16
CA ALA A 311 3.66 9.51 -2.24
C ALA A 311 3.97 8.27 -1.38
N VAL A 312 2.92 7.60 -0.93
CA VAL A 312 3.02 6.42 -0.06
C VAL A 312 2.19 5.27 -0.60
N LEU A 313 2.75 4.06 -0.56
CA LEU A 313 2.02 2.81 -0.71
C LEU A 313 2.10 2.00 0.59
N ASP A 314 0.94 1.81 1.22
CA ASP A 314 0.76 0.93 2.36
C ASP A 314 0.29 -0.45 1.87
N LEU A 315 1.10 -1.48 2.12
CA LEU A 315 0.84 -2.86 1.69
C LEU A 315 0.59 -3.76 2.90
N GLY A 316 -0.66 -4.18 3.08
CA GLY A 316 -1.05 -5.23 4.02
C GLY A 316 -1.44 -6.56 3.34
N GLY A 317 -1.70 -6.54 2.03
CA GLY A 317 -2.11 -7.67 1.21
C GLY A 317 -1.04 -8.15 0.22
N SER A 318 -1.42 -8.48 -1.02
CA SER A 318 -0.50 -8.96 -2.05
C SER A 318 -0.26 -7.95 -3.17
N LEU A 319 0.98 -7.88 -3.65
CA LEU A 319 1.41 -7.04 -4.76
C LEU A 319 2.23 -7.85 -5.77
N THR A 320 1.95 -7.70 -7.05
CA THR A 320 2.84 -8.15 -8.14
C THR A 320 3.07 -7.01 -9.13
N ALA A 321 4.33 -6.74 -9.48
CA ALA A 321 4.68 -5.74 -10.48
C ALA A 321 5.97 -6.13 -11.23
N GLY A 322 6.07 -5.73 -12.50
CA GLY A 322 7.23 -6.00 -13.34
C GLY A 322 8.50 -5.27 -12.89
N SER A 323 8.35 -4.12 -12.22
CA SER A 323 9.43 -3.42 -11.52
C SER A 323 8.84 -2.46 -10.48
N LEU A 324 9.67 -1.99 -9.56
CA LEU A 324 9.31 -0.96 -8.59
C LEU A 324 10.34 0.16 -8.63
N THR A 325 9.87 1.40 -8.78
CA THR A 325 10.69 2.61 -8.69
C THR A 325 10.14 3.50 -7.60
N LEU A 326 10.92 3.75 -6.55
CA LEU A 326 10.64 4.80 -5.57
C LEU A 326 11.52 6.01 -5.89
N GLY A 327 10.90 7.17 -6.13
CA GLY A 327 11.64 8.43 -6.11
C GLY A 327 11.96 8.86 -4.69
N SER A 328 12.69 9.98 -4.53
CA SER A 328 13.05 10.53 -3.22
C SER A 328 11.87 10.93 -2.33
N GLY A 329 10.69 11.13 -2.93
CA GLY A 329 9.44 11.38 -2.20
C GLY A 329 8.61 10.11 -1.97
N GLY A 330 9.04 8.95 -2.47
CA GLY A 330 8.31 7.70 -2.40
C GLY A 330 8.52 6.95 -1.09
N SER A 331 7.48 6.33 -0.58
CA SER A 331 7.55 5.39 0.53
C SER A 331 6.73 4.13 0.23
N LEU A 332 7.33 2.97 0.50
CA LEU A 332 6.63 1.68 0.53
C LEU A 332 6.70 1.13 1.95
N VAL A 333 5.53 0.90 2.55
CA VAL A 333 5.42 0.30 3.88
C VAL A 333 4.65 -1.02 3.74
N ALA A 334 5.36 -2.14 3.86
CA ALA A 334 4.75 -3.46 3.91
C ALA A 334 4.66 -3.95 5.35
N TYR A 335 3.50 -4.41 5.78
CA TYR A 335 3.27 -4.81 7.18
C TYR A 335 2.43 -6.07 7.30
N GLY A 336 2.49 -6.69 8.48
CA GLY A 336 1.74 -7.90 8.78
C GLY A 336 2.09 -9.02 7.81
N GLY A 337 1.07 -9.69 7.25
CA GLY A 337 1.25 -10.81 6.31
C GLY A 337 1.44 -10.40 4.85
N ALA A 338 1.85 -9.16 4.58
CA ALA A 338 2.02 -8.66 3.21
C ALA A 338 2.97 -9.51 2.37
N VAL A 339 2.64 -9.71 1.09
CA VAL A 339 3.47 -10.45 0.14
C VAL A 339 3.65 -9.64 -1.14
N ALA A 340 4.89 -9.33 -1.51
CA ALA A 340 5.19 -8.71 -2.80
C ALA A 340 6.09 -9.59 -3.67
N THR A 341 5.81 -9.62 -4.97
CA THR A 341 6.70 -10.17 -6.01
C THR A 341 6.98 -9.08 -7.02
N LEU A 342 8.23 -8.64 -7.07
CA LEU A 342 8.68 -7.51 -7.86
C LEU A 342 9.76 -7.98 -8.84
N GLY A 343 9.88 -7.30 -9.97
CA GLY A 343 11.12 -7.39 -10.76
C GLY A 343 12.23 -6.55 -10.13
N ASN A 344 12.84 -5.68 -10.93
CA ASN A 344 13.92 -4.83 -10.44
C ASN A 344 13.35 -3.73 -9.53
N VAL A 345 14.01 -3.50 -8.39
CA VAL A 345 13.65 -2.45 -7.44
C VAL A 345 14.71 -1.35 -7.49
N ALA A 346 14.32 -0.16 -7.92
CA ALA A 346 15.10 1.06 -7.80
C ALA A 346 14.51 1.90 -6.66
N GLU A 347 15.18 1.85 -5.51
CA GLU A 347 14.72 2.48 -4.28
C GLU A 347 15.48 3.79 -4.09
N GLY A 348 14.81 4.94 -4.23
CA GLY A 348 15.37 6.26 -4.00
C GLY A 348 14.74 7.04 -2.85
N GLY A 349 13.73 6.46 -2.20
CA GLY A 349 12.93 7.07 -1.14
C GLY A 349 13.06 6.28 0.18
N SER A 350 12.02 5.54 0.56
CA SER A 350 12.08 4.64 1.71
C SER A 350 11.30 3.34 1.52
N VAL A 351 11.87 2.22 1.94
CA VAL A 351 11.19 0.92 2.06
C VAL A 351 11.23 0.47 3.51
N THR A 352 10.05 0.20 4.09
CA THR A 352 9.91 -0.39 5.43
C THR A 352 9.13 -1.69 5.34
N LEU A 353 9.75 -2.80 5.74
CA LEU A 353 9.07 -4.08 5.92
C LEU A 353 8.96 -4.38 7.41
N ALA A 354 7.74 -4.62 7.90
CA ALA A 354 7.47 -4.85 9.31
C ALA A 354 6.64 -6.12 9.53
N GLY A 355 6.69 -6.65 10.75
CA GLY A 355 5.93 -7.84 11.12
C GLY A 355 6.47 -9.07 10.39
N ASN A 356 5.63 -9.76 9.63
CA ASN A 356 6.01 -10.97 8.89
C ASN A 356 5.92 -10.78 7.37
N ALA A 357 6.07 -9.53 6.91
CA ALA A 357 5.99 -9.17 5.50
C ALA A 357 7.08 -9.88 4.70
N ARG A 358 6.74 -10.33 3.49
CA ARG A 358 7.65 -11.04 2.58
C ARG A 358 7.71 -10.36 1.24
N VAL A 359 8.89 -9.95 0.81
CA VAL A 359 9.11 -9.31 -0.49
C VAL A 359 10.14 -10.11 -1.27
N ASN A 360 9.80 -10.50 -2.49
CA ASN A 360 10.73 -11.10 -3.44
C ASN A 360 10.98 -10.10 -4.56
N ALA A 361 12.24 -9.91 -4.94
CA ALA A 361 12.64 -9.05 -6.06
C ALA A 361 13.77 -9.67 -6.88
N SER A 362 13.89 -9.29 -8.16
CA SER A 362 14.97 -9.80 -9.01
C SER A 362 16.32 -9.13 -8.75
N ALA A 363 16.31 -7.84 -8.37
CA ALA A 363 17.50 -7.07 -8.00
C ALA A 363 17.08 -5.84 -7.18
N LEU A 364 18.00 -5.30 -6.37
CA LEU A 364 17.76 -4.10 -5.57
C LEU A 364 18.89 -3.09 -5.74
N GLN A 365 18.54 -1.87 -6.16
CA GLN A 365 19.39 -0.69 -6.10
C GLN A 365 18.88 0.24 -5.00
N LEU A 366 19.67 0.39 -3.95
CA LEU A 366 19.34 1.16 -2.76
C LEU A 366 20.07 2.52 -2.78
N THR A 367 19.31 3.56 -3.12
CA THR A 367 19.71 4.97 -3.12
C THR A 367 18.95 5.82 -2.10
N GLY A 368 17.84 5.30 -1.55
CA GLY A 368 17.10 5.84 -0.40
C GLY A 368 17.40 5.04 0.87
N GLY A 369 16.39 4.74 1.69
CA GLY A 369 16.53 4.02 2.96
C GLY A 369 15.78 2.68 2.99
N LEU A 370 16.38 1.66 3.58
CA LEU A 370 15.74 0.35 3.83
C LEU A 370 15.66 0.04 5.31
N THR A 371 14.49 -0.36 5.80
CA THR A 371 14.29 -0.88 7.15
C THR A 371 13.53 -2.20 7.12
N LEU A 372 14.11 -3.24 7.71
CA LEU A 372 13.45 -4.52 7.97
C LEU A 372 13.24 -4.66 9.48
N GLY A 373 12.03 -4.96 9.92
CA GLY A 373 11.69 -5.14 11.33
C GLY A 373 10.75 -6.31 11.58
N GLY A 374 10.76 -6.84 12.81
CA GLY A 374 10.07 -8.09 13.12
C GLY A 374 10.68 -9.27 12.35
N THR A 375 9.87 -10.26 12.00
CA THR A 375 10.27 -11.42 11.20
C THR A 375 10.14 -11.16 9.69
N ALA A 376 10.39 -9.93 9.24
CA ALA A 376 10.28 -9.56 7.84
C ALA A 376 11.34 -10.30 7.00
N TYR A 377 10.98 -10.67 5.77
CA TYR A 377 11.83 -11.43 4.86
C TYR A 377 11.94 -10.73 3.51
N LEU A 378 13.14 -10.28 3.16
CA LEU A 378 13.44 -9.68 1.87
C LEU A 378 14.34 -10.63 1.06
N ASP A 379 13.81 -11.18 -0.01
CA ASP A 379 14.52 -12.08 -0.92
C ASP A 379 14.87 -11.38 -2.21
N ILE A 380 16.16 -11.20 -2.47
CA ILE A 380 16.67 -10.63 -3.70
C ILE A 380 17.38 -11.75 -4.48
N ALA A 381 16.75 -12.21 -5.56
CA ALA A 381 17.31 -13.30 -6.36
C ALA A 381 18.66 -12.94 -7.01
N GLY A 382 18.88 -11.64 -7.29
CA GLY A 382 20.07 -11.08 -7.90
C GLY A 382 20.87 -10.17 -6.96
N PRO A 383 21.60 -9.18 -7.52
CA PRO A 383 22.48 -8.34 -6.73
C PRO A 383 21.71 -7.28 -5.93
N VAL A 384 22.27 -6.94 -4.78
CA VAL A 384 21.93 -5.75 -3.99
C VAL A 384 23.07 -4.74 -4.12
N GLN A 385 22.75 -3.51 -4.50
CA GLN A 385 23.69 -2.40 -4.61
C GLN A 385 23.28 -1.30 -3.63
N ILE A 386 24.16 -0.94 -2.70
CA ILE A 386 23.93 0.10 -1.69
C ILE A 386 24.86 1.27 -1.99
N SER A 387 24.28 2.39 -2.41
CA SER A 387 25.02 3.62 -2.77
C SER A 387 24.43 4.90 -2.15
N THR A 388 23.54 4.73 -1.19
CA THR A 388 22.87 5.77 -0.39
C THR A 388 23.70 6.18 0.82
N ALA A 389 23.46 7.38 1.39
CA ALA A 389 23.94 7.74 2.73
C ALA A 389 23.05 7.22 3.86
N GLN A 390 21.76 6.94 3.59
CA GLN A 390 20.78 6.51 4.60
C GLN A 390 20.99 5.05 5.02
N GLY A 391 21.46 4.23 4.08
CA GLY A 391 21.84 2.84 4.33
C GLY A 391 20.67 1.89 4.54
N ALA A 392 20.95 0.75 5.17
CA ALA A 392 19.98 -0.31 5.43
C ALA A 392 20.00 -0.69 6.91
N GLN A 393 18.84 -0.93 7.51
CA GLN A 393 18.68 -1.39 8.88
C GLN A 393 17.96 -2.74 8.89
N ILE A 394 18.64 -3.78 9.33
CA ILE A 394 18.12 -5.14 9.44
C ILE A 394 17.85 -5.41 10.93
N GLY A 395 16.59 -5.37 11.31
CA GLY A 395 16.15 -5.57 12.68
C GLY A 395 16.31 -7.01 13.16
N GLN A 396 16.18 -7.18 14.48
CA GLN A 396 16.18 -8.52 15.09
C GLN A 396 15.12 -9.42 14.44
N ASP A 397 15.51 -10.67 14.18
CA ASP A 397 14.72 -11.72 13.52
C ASP A 397 14.36 -11.46 12.05
N ALA A 398 14.71 -10.29 11.49
CA ALA A 398 14.53 -10.02 10.07
C ALA A 398 15.60 -10.74 9.24
N THR A 399 15.27 -11.07 8.00
CA THR A 399 16.21 -11.74 7.09
C THR A 399 16.27 -11.03 5.73
N LEU A 400 17.49 -10.80 5.26
CA LEU A 400 17.81 -10.37 3.91
C LEU A 400 18.58 -11.48 3.19
N THR A 401 18.08 -11.95 2.05
CA THR A 401 18.82 -12.87 1.17
C THR A 401 19.15 -12.18 -0.15
N ALA A 402 20.37 -12.41 -0.66
CA ALA A 402 20.85 -11.80 -1.91
C ALA A 402 21.82 -12.73 -2.66
N SER A 403 21.93 -12.62 -4.00
CA SER A 403 23.00 -13.32 -4.71
C SER A 403 24.38 -12.75 -4.37
N GLY A 404 24.44 -11.45 -4.08
CA GLY A 404 25.63 -10.73 -3.67
C GLY A 404 25.31 -9.29 -3.32
N ILE A 405 26.09 -8.71 -2.42
CA ILE A 405 25.92 -7.35 -1.91
C ILE A 405 27.15 -6.53 -2.27
N THR A 406 26.94 -5.34 -2.84
CA THR A 406 28.00 -4.35 -3.03
C THR A 406 27.57 -3.06 -2.36
N GLN A 407 28.37 -2.62 -1.40
CA GLN A 407 28.13 -1.41 -0.63
C GLN A 407 29.24 -0.40 -0.94
N THR A 408 28.89 0.70 -1.58
CA THR A 408 29.84 1.78 -1.93
C THR A 408 29.67 3.02 -1.07
N ALA A 409 28.54 3.16 -0.37
CA ALA A 409 28.25 4.24 0.56
C ALA A 409 27.24 3.81 1.63
N GLY A 410 27.04 4.68 2.62
CA GLY A 410 26.05 4.50 3.68
C GLY A 410 26.44 3.47 4.73
N SER A 411 25.57 3.27 5.71
CA SER A 411 25.78 2.31 6.78
C SER A 411 24.77 1.15 6.71
N VAL A 412 25.24 -0.08 6.87
CA VAL A 412 24.36 -1.23 7.11
C VAL A 412 24.36 -1.53 8.61
N GLY A 413 23.24 -1.35 9.28
CA GLY A 413 23.02 -1.81 10.65
C GLY A 413 22.37 -3.19 10.64
N ASP A 414 22.93 -4.16 11.35
CA ASP A 414 22.42 -5.53 11.39
C ASP A 414 22.26 -6.07 12.82
N ALA A 415 21.03 -6.44 13.14
CA ALA A 415 20.63 -7.19 14.32
C ALA A 415 19.94 -8.52 13.93
N GLY A 416 19.77 -8.79 12.64
CA GLY A 416 19.02 -9.90 12.08
C GLY A 416 19.92 -10.92 11.40
N THR A 417 19.54 -11.35 10.19
CA THR A 417 20.32 -12.30 9.39
C THR A 417 20.45 -11.81 7.95
N ILE A 418 21.69 -11.71 7.47
CA ILE A 418 22.01 -11.40 6.08
C ILE A 418 22.66 -12.65 5.47
N ILE A 419 22.08 -13.16 4.39
CA ILE A 419 22.61 -14.31 3.64
C ILE A 419 22.96 -13.86 2.23
N SER A 420 24.20 -14.04 1.80
CA SER A 420 24.56 -13.73 0.42
C SER A 420 25.68 -14.58 -0.18
N GLY A 421 25.77 -14.62 -1.52
CA GLY A 421 26.90 -15.27 -2.19
C GLY A 421 28.22 -14.53 -1.96
N SER A 422 28.20 -13.20 -1.86
CA SER A 422 29.37 -12.40 -1.53
C SER A 422 28.96 -11.03 -0.98
N TRP A 423 29.88 -10.40 -0.24
CA TRP A 423 29.73 -9.01 0.18
C TRP A 423 31.04 -8.25 -0.08
N VAL A 424 30.95 -7.21 -0.93
CA VAL A 424 31.99 -6.19 -1.09
C VAL A 424 31.59 -4.95 -0.30
N GLU A 425 32.30 -4.68 0.78
CA GLU A 425 32.03 -3.64 1.77
C GLU A 425 33.00 -2.48 1.56
N GLY A 426 32.50 -1.32 1.16
CA GLY A 426 33.28 -0.09 1.01
C GLY A 426 32.84 1.04 1.94
N ALA A 427 31.92 0.74 2.87
CA ALA A 427 31.36 1.70 3.82
C ALA A 427 30.79 0.96 5.04
N ALA A 428 30.57 1.67 6.15
CA ALA A 428 30.34 1.07 7.46
C ALA A 428 29.26 -0.04 7.52
N VAL A 429 29.59 -1.13 8.22
CA VAL A 429 28.67 -2.17 8.69
C VAL A 429 28.74 -2.21 10.21
N SER A 430 27.59 -2.04 10.87
CA SER A 430 27.46 -2.09 12.32
C SER A 430 26.64 -3.30 12.74
N LEU A 431 27.29 -4.26 13.39
CA LEU A 431 26.64 -5.44 13.95
C LEU A 431 26.19 -5.19 15.39
N SER A 432 24.96 -5.59 15.69
CA SER A 432 24.32 -5.46 17.00
C SER A 432 23.67 -6.77 17.44
N GLY A 433 24.38 -7.88 17.19
CA GLY A 433 23.95 -9.25 17.46
C GLY A 433 23.51 -10.01 16.21
N GLY A 434 23.60 -9.38 15.03
CA GLY A 434 23.24 -9.97 13.74
C GLY A 434 24.19 -11.08 13.27
N VAL A 435 23.73 -11.80 12.26
CA VAL A 435 24.45 -12.89 11.59
C VAL A 435 24.61 -12.55 10.11
N VAL A 436 25.86 -12.44 9.67
CA VAL A 436 26.23 -12.29 8.27
C VAL A 436 26.77 -13.63 7.78
N ASP A 437 25.97 -14.35 7.00
CA ASP A 437 26.31 -15.65 6.41
C ASP A 437 26.59 -15.48 4.91
N VAL A 438 27.87 -15.38 4.54
CA VAL A 438 28.28 -15.07 3.17
C VAL A 438 29.34 -16.03 2.67
N ALA A 439 29.34 -16.39 1.39
CA ALA A 439 30.41 -17.31 0.92
C ALA A 439 31.80 -16.63 0.97
N ALA A 440 31.88 -15.33 0.67
CA ALA A 440 33.09 -14.53 0.80
C ALA A 440 32.77 -13.07 1.15
N MET A 441 33.63 -12.47 1.97
CA MET A 441 33.56 -11.04 2.32
C MET A 441 34.84 -10.32 1.91
N THR A 442 34.71 -9.12 1.34
CA THR A 442 35.83 -8.23 1.01
C THR A 442 35.56 -6.85 1.58
N LEU A 443 36.37 -6.44 2.56
CA LEU A 443 36.36 -5.10 3.12
C LEU A 443 37.37 -4.26 2.32
N GLN A 444 36.89 -3.20 1.70
CA GLN A 444 37.71 -2.28 0.91
C GLN A 444 38.38 -1.24 1.82
N ALA A 445 39.37 -0.53 1.27
CA ALA A 445 39.98 0.60 1.98
C ALA A 445 38.92 1.67 2.29
N GLY A 446 38.79 2.03 3.57
CA GLY A 446 37.74 2.94 4.07
C GLY A 446 36.46 2.25 4.52
N GLY A 447 36.32 0.95 4.24
CA GLY A 447 35.30 0.10 4.83
C GLY A 447 35.55 -0.13 6.33
N THR A 448 34.48 -0.33 7.09
CA THR A 448 34.53 -0.61 8.53
C THR A 448 33.47 -1.62 8.91
N LEU A 449 33.86 -2.75 9.48
CA LEU A 449 32.98 -3.70 10.15
C LEU A 449 33.15 -3.54 11.66
N ALA A 450 32.12 -3.08 12.37
CA ALA A 450 32.20 -2.81 13.80
C ALA A 450 31.02 -3.40 14.58
N GLY A 451 31.26 -3.82 15.83
CA GLY A 451 30.19 -4.24 16.75
C GLY A 451 30.35 -5.68 17.26
N TYR A 452 29.22 -6.37 17.43
CA TYR A 452 29.17 -7.75 17.92
C TYR A 452 28.14 -8.56 17.14
N GLY A 453 28.38 -9.87 17.00
CA GLY A 453 27.60 -10.74 16.11
C GLY A 453 28.47 -11.82 15.49
N VAL A 454 27.96 -12.45 14.43
CA VAL A 454 28.67 -13.53 13.73
C VAL A 454 28.85 -13.15 12.27
N VAL A 455 30.07 -13.21 11.77
CA VAL A 455 30.39 -13.18 10.35
C VAL A 455 30.85 -14.57 9.94
N ASN A 456 29.91 -15.36 9.42
CA ASN A 456 30.19 -16.66 8.83
C ASN A 456 30.57 -16.48 7.36
N ALA A 457 31.86 -16.18 7.12
CA ALA A 457 32.43 -16.10 5.78
C ALA A 457 33.56 -17.10 5.63
N ALA A 458 33.63 -17.86 4.52
CA ALA A 458 34.73 -18.81 4.31
C ALA A 458 36.10 -18.11 4.14
N SER A 459 36.09 -16.92 3.53
CA SER A 459 37.25 -16.05 3.36
C SER A 459 36.85 -14.59 3.60
N ILE A 460 37.68 -13.88 4.36
CA ILE A 460 37.57 -12.45 4.64
C ILE A 460 38.84 -11.80 4.07
N VAL A 461 38.69 -10.93 3.08
CA VAL A 461 39.77 -10.10 2.54
C VAL A 461 39.63 -8.71 3.14
N ASP A 462 40.57 -8.33 4.00
CA ASP A 462 40.52 -7.09 4.76
C ASP A 462 41.55 -6.05 4.29
N ALA A 463 41.03 -4.95 3.74
CA ALA A 463 41.77 -3.72 3.47
C ALA A 463 41.22 -2.52 4.27
N GLY A 464 40.26 -2.74 5.18
CA GLY A 464 39.51 -1.73 5.91
C GLY A 464 39.83 -1.70 7.41
N LEU A 465 38.81 -1.59 8.25
CA LEU A 465 38.90 -1.74 9.71
C LEU A 465 37.88 -2.77 10.18
N ILE A 466 38.31 -3.71 11.02
CA ILE A 466 37.40 -4.60 11.74
C ILE A 466 37.54 -4.30 13.24
N GLU A 467 36.45 -3.92 13.89
CA GLU A 467 36.45 -3.57 15.32
C GLU A 467 35.40 -4.38 16.09
N ALA A 468 35.86 -5.19 17.05
CA ALA A 468 34.98 -5.81 18.03
C ALA A 468 34.56 -4.77 19.09
N LEU A 469 33.27 -4.49 19.20
CA LEU A 469 32.70 -3.46 20.08
C LEU A 469 31.43 -3.95 20.77
N GLY A 470 31.32 -3.73 22.08
CA GLY A 470 30.06 -3.91 22.84
C GLY A 470 29.61 -5.37 23.09
N GLY A 471 30.36 -6.35 22.61
CA GLY A 471 30.06 -7.77 22.78
C GLY A 471 31.09 -8.67 22.10
N THR A 472 30.70 -9.90 21.75
CA THR A 472 31.56 -10.83 21.00
C THR A 472 31.32 -10.69 19.49
N LEU A 473 32.37 -10.39 18.74
CA LEU A 473 32.41 -10.50 17.28
C LEU A 473 33.09 -11.82 16.91
N VAL A 474 32.40 -12.69 16.18
CA VAL A 474 32.94 -13.97 15.70
C VAL A 474 33.23 -13.86 14.20
N LEU A 475 34.46 -14.14 13.80
CA LEU A 475 34.90 -14.21 12.40
C LEU A 475 35.14 -15.68 12.02
N GLY A 476 34.26 -16.22 11.18
CA GLY A 476 34.14 -17.66 10.94
C GLY A 476 35.21 -18.29 10.05
N GLY A 477 35.84 -17.54 9.15
CA GLY A 477 36.80 -18.09 8.18
C GLY A 477 38.16 -17.40 8.17
N SER A 478 38.95 -17.73 7.16
CA SER A 478 40.33 -17.24 7.04
C SER A 478 40.35 -15.74 6.71
N ILE A 479 41.16 -15.00 7.46
CA ILE A 479 41.34 -13.56 7.31
C ILE A 479 42.67 -13.32 6.58
N SER A 480 42.58 -12.66 5.43
CA SER A 480 43.72 -12.23 4.63
C SER A 480 43.69 -10.72 4.49
N GLY A 481 44.84 -10.07 4.39
CA GLY A 481 44.91 -8.62 4.40
C GLY A 481 46.06 -8.10 5.23
N THR A 482 46.18 -6.77 5.29
CA THR A 482 47.18 -6.08 6.11
C THR A 482 46.59 -5.00 7.01
N ALA A 483 45.28 -4.81 6.91
CA ALA A 483 44.58 -3.83 7.73
C ALA A 483 44.46 -4.31 9.18
N GLY A 484 44.22 -3.37 10.09
CA GLY A 484 44.23 -3.63 11.52
C GLY A 484 42.88 -4.14 12.01
N LEU A 485 42.92 -5.12 12.92
CA LEU A 485 41.78 -5.53 13.72
C LEU A 485 41.89 -4.88 15.09
N GLU A 486 40.77 -4.40 15.63
CA GLU A 486 40.71 -3.73 16.93
C GLU A 486 39.74 -4.43 17.87
N ILE A 487 40.08 -4.44 19.16
CA ILE A 487 39.23 -4.97 20.23
C ILE A 487 39.04 -3.88 21.27
N ALA A 488 37.82 -3.33 21.30
CA ALA A 488 37.44 -2.31 22.26
C ALA A 488 37.38 -2.86 23.70
N GLY A 489 37.38 -1.96 24.68
CA GLY A 489 37.25 -2.34 26.09
C GLY A 489 35.94 -3.09 26.36
N ALA A 490 36.02 -4.14 27.18
CA ALA A 490 34.92 -5.05 27.47
C ALA A 490 34.27 -5.73 26.23
N ALA A 491 34.96 -5.77 25.09
CA ALA A 491 34.54 -6.51 23.90
C ALA A 491 35.37 -7.81 23.74
N ALA A 492 34.89 -8.70 22.88
CA ALA A 492 35.60 -9.92 22.53
C ALA A 492 35.65 -10.12 21.02
N LEU A 493 36.80 -10.57 20.53
CA LEU A 493 36.99 -10.99 19.15
C LEU A 493 37.31 -12.49 19.15
N GLU A 494 36.53 -13.28 18.40
CA GLU A 494 36.80 -14.70 18.17
C GLU A 494 37.17 -14.91 16.71
N ILE A 495 38.35 -15.50 16.48
CA ILE A 495 38.84 -15.84 15.15
C ILE A 495 38.79 -17.37 15.02
N ALA A 496 37.89 -17.84 14.16
CA ALA A 496 37.69 -19.26 13.94
C ALA A 496 38.67 -19.87 12.92
N GLY A 497 39.07 -19.09 11.90
CA GLY A 497 39.99 -19.50 10.84
C GLY A 497 41.44 -19.04 11.05
N SER A 498 42.26 -19.17 10.00
CA SER A 498 43.62 -18.62 9.98
C SER A 498 43.61 -17.09 9.81
N ILE A 499 44.65 -16.41 10.29
CA ILE A 499 44.85 -14.98 10.05
C ILE A 499 46.24 -14.73 9.46
N GLY A 500 46.29 -13.89 8.43
CA GLY A 500 47.53 -13.37 7.85
C GLY A 500 48.18 -12.28 8.71
N ALA A 501 49.04 -11.45 8.09
CA ALA A 501 49.85 -10.44 8.78
C ALA A 501 49.09 -9.20 9.32
N ALA A 502 47.75 -9.24 9.33
CA ALA A 502 46.86 -8.17 9.79
C ALA A 502 47.00 -7.98 11.32
N PRO A 503 47.53 -6.85 11.82
CA PRO A 503 47.79 -6.67 13.25
C PRO A 503 46.49 -6.60 14.07
N ILE A 504 46.48 -7.19 15.26
CA ILE A 504 45.37 -7.09 16.22
C ILE A 504 45.79 -6.15 17.34
N THR A 505 44.98 -5.14 17.65
CA THR A 505 45.28 -4.16 18.71
C THR A 505 44.17 -4.11 19.75
N PHE A 506 44.55 -4.22 21.02
CA PHE A 506 43.67 -3.91 22.14
C PHE A 506 43.57 -2.39 22.31
N THR A 507 42.37 -1.82 22.18
CA THR A 507 42.15 -0.36 22.25
C THR A 507 41.54 0.09 23.58
N GLY A 508 41.11 -0.86 24.42
CA GLY A 508 40.60 -0.62 25.77
C GLY A 508 41.09 -1.65 26.79
N ALA A 509 40.33 -1.80 27.86
CA ALA A 509 40.62 -2.72 28.96
C ALA A 509 39.53 -3.79 29.08
N ALA A 510 39.88 -4.96 29.58
CA ALA A 510 38.97 -6.10 29.81
C ALA A 510 38.47 -6.72 28.51
N ALA A 511 39.33 -6.70 27.49
CA ALA A 511 39.06 -7.26 26.18
C ALA A 511 39.56 -8.71 26.08
N LEU A 512 38.90 -9.51 25.25
CA LEU A 512 39.25 -10.92 25.02
C LEU A 512 39.49 -11.19 23.54
N LEU A 513 40.64 -11.77 23.20
CA LEU A 513 40.88 -12.38 21.90
C LEU A 513 40.79 -13.90 22.05
N THR A 514 39.94 -14.58 21.28
CA THR A 514 39.86 -16.04 21.22
C THR A 514 40.40 -16.53 19.88
N VAL A 515 41.35 -17.45 19.92
CA VAL A 515 41.99 -18.03 18.74
C VAL A 515 41.69 -19.52 18.68
N ASN A 516 40.84 -19.92 17.73
CA ASN A 516 40.42 -21.32 17.60
C ASN A 516 41.39 -22.17 16.78
N ASP A 517 42.23 -21.56 15.94
CA ASP A 517 43.31 -22.22 15.20
C ASP A 517 44.68 -21.62 15.53
N PRO A 518 45.23 -21.84 16.74
CA PRO A 518 46.53 -21.28 17.12
C PRO A 518 47.71 -21.75 16.26
N ALA A 519 47.56 -22.83 15.48
CA ALA A 519 48.63 -23.34 14.61
C ALA A 519 48.79 -22.51 13.33
N ASN A 520 47.73 -21.85 12.87
CA ASN A 520 47.73 -20.99 11.68
C ASN A 520 47.45 -19.52 12.02
N PHE A 521 47.80 -19.14 13.23
CA PHE A 521 47.69 -17.79 13.73
C PHE A 521 49.08 -17.13 13.66
N SER A 522 49.26 -16.15 12.76
CA SER A 522 50.55 -15.45 12.59
C SER A 522 50.33 -13.97 12.36
N THR A 523 50.34 -13.21 13.45
CA THR A 523 50.06 -11.78 13.46
C THR A 523 50.91 -11.03 14.50
N ARG A 524 50.72 -9.72 14.56
CA ARG A 524 51.23 -8.84 15.61
C ARG A 524 50.08 -8.47 16.53
N ILE A 525 50.23 -8.76 17.81
CA ILE A 525 49.30 -8.37 18.87
C ILE A 525 49.84 -7.15 19.63
N GLY A 526 49.05 -6.09 19.65
CA GLY A 526 49.40 -4.78 20.16
C GLY A 526 48.67 -4.41 21.44
N ASN A 527 49.37 -3.70 22.34
CA ASN A 527 48.77 -2.86 23.37
C ASN A 527 47.94 -3.59 24.44
N MET A 528 48.29 -4.84 24.80
CA MET A 528 47.62 -5.51 25.93
C MET A 528 47.82 -4.74 27.23
N VAL A 529 46.74 -4.61 28.02
CA VAL A 529 46.75 -4.13 29.41
C VAL A 529 46.36 -5.23 30.40
N ALA A 530 46.54 -4.99 31.71
CA ALA A 530 46.44 -6.04 32.74
C ALA A 530 45.10 -6.79 32.84
N SER A 531 44.03 -6.21 32.32
CA SER A 531 42.70 -6.81 32.30
C SER A 531 42.39 -7.59 31.02
N ASP A 532 43.25 -7.53 30.02
CA ASP A 532 43.01 -8.21 28.74
C ASP A 532 43.48 -9.66 28.78
N ALA A 533 42.92 -10.46 27.89
CA ALA A 533 43.30 -11.85 27.74
C ALA A 533 43.33 -12.29 26.28
N ILE A 534 44.20 -13.26 25.99
CA ILE A 534 44.16 -14.05 24.75
C ILE A 534 43.92 -15.50 25.14
N ASP A 535 42.89 -16.11 24.59
CA ASP A 535 42.59 -17.54 24.75
C ASP A 535 43.06 -18.31 23.52
N LEU A 536 44.04 -19.20 23.71
CA LEU A 536 44.55 -20.11 22.70
C LEU A 536 43.88 -21.47 22.89
N VAL A 537 42.85 -21.73 22.09
CA VAL A 537 41.99 -22.90 22.26
C VAL A 537 42.76 -24.19 21.93
N GLY A 538 42.70 -25.15 22.84
CA GLY A 538 43.26 -26.49 22.62
C GLY A 538 44.79 -26.61 22.68
N VAL A 539 45.50 -25.55 23.06
CA VAL A 539 46.95 -25.55 23.25
C VAL A 539 47.26 -25.48 24.74
N ALA A 540 47.95 -26.48 25.31
CA ALA A 540 48.26 -26.49 26.73
C ALA A 540 49.35 -25.45 27.10
N PRO A 541 49.37 -24.92 28.35
CA PRO A 541 50.36 -23.90 28.73
C PRO A 541 51.82 -24.34 28.57
N SER A 542 52.12 -25.64 28.65
CA SER A 542 53.46 -26.19 28.41
C SER A 542 53.93 -26.10 26.96
N GLN A 543 53.01 -25.86 26.02
CA GLN A 543 53.26 -25.73 24.59
C GLN A 543 53.41 -24.26 24.16
N VAL A 544 53.16 -23.32 25.07
CA VAL A 544 53.25 -21.89 24.81
C VAL A 544 54.46 -21.32 25.55
N SER A 545 55.19 -20.43 24.89
CA SER A 545 56.29 -19.71 25.52
C SER A 545 56.25 -18.25 25.12
N TYR A 546 56.68 -17.38 26.03
CA TYR A 546 56.79 -15.94 25.75
C TYR A 546 58.19 -15.46 26.13
N ALA A 547 58.92 -14.92 25.16
CA ALA A 547 60.26 -14.37 25.36
C ALA A 547 60.54 -13.24 24.37
N ALA A 548 61.18 -12.17 24.85
CA ALA A 548 61.62 -11.04 24.03
C ALA A 548 60.52 -10.41 23.13
N GLY A 549 59.28 -10.37 23.62
CA GLY A 549 58.14 -9.81 22.86
C GLY A 549 57.54 -10.78 21.84
N THR A 550 57.90 -12.07 21.91
CA THR A 550 57.43 -13.08 20.98
C THR A 550 56.68 -14.17 21.74
N LEU A 551 55.45 -14.43 21.32
CA LEU A 551 54.61 -15.56 21.74
C LEU A 551 54.83 -16.70 20.75
N ALA A 552 55.33 -17.83 21.23
CA ALA A 552 55.61 -19.01 20.43
C ALA A 552 54.73 -20.18 20.87
N VAL A 553 54.01 -20.76 19.93
CA VAL A 553 53.16 -21.95 20.12
C VAL A 553 53.85 -23.16 19.50
N GLN A 554 53.91 -24.26 20.23
CA GLN A 554 54.57 -25.51 19.81
C GLN A 554 53.58 -26.69 19.81
N ASP A 555 53.87 -27.71 19.01
CA ASP A 555 53.16 -29.00 19.12
C ASP A 555 53.66 -29.82 20.33
N ILE A 556 53.08 -31.01 20.53
CA ILE A 556 53.46 -31.91 21.63
C ILE A 556 54.88 -32.50 21.48
N LEU A 557 55.48 -32.39 20.30
CA LEU A 557 56.83 -32.84 19.97
C LEU A 557 57.86 -31.71 20.08
N GLY A 558 57.43 -30.47 20.34
CA GLY A 558 58.27 -29.28 20.44
C GLY A 558 58.55 -28.58 19.09
N ASN A 559 57.83 -28.92 18.02
CA ASN A 559 57.94 -28.19 16.76
C ASN A 559 57.17 -26.88 16.85
N LEU A 560 57.74 -25.81 16.30
CA LEU A 560 57.11 -24.49 16.26
C LEU A 560 55.91 -24.50 15.29
N LEU A 561 54.74 -24.09 15.77
CA LEU A 561 53.50 -23.96 15.00
C LEU A 561 53.24 -22.51 14.59
N ALA A 562 53.30 -21.60 15.56
CA ALA A 562 53.05 -20.17 15.36
C ALA A 562 54.07 -19.31 16.11
N LEU A 563 54.33 -18.12 15.54
CA LEU A 563 55.23 -17.12 16.09
C LEU A 563 54.63 -15.73 15.93
N ASP A 564 54.10 -15.18 17.02
CA ASP A 564 53.42 -13.89 17.03
C ASP A 564 54.24 -12.88 17.82
N THR A 565 54.31 -11.64 17.34
CA THR A 565 54.85 -10.57 18.18
C THR A 565 53.75 -10.11 19.12
N LEU A 566 54.01 -10.14 20.41
CA LEU A 566 53.10 -9.66 21.43
C LEU A 566 53.74 -8.49 22.18
N SER A 567 53.06 -7.34 22.17
CA SER A 567 53.46 -6.16 22.91
C SER A 567 52.43 -5.80 24.00
N THR A 568 52.95 -5.34 25.13
CA THR A 568 52.16 -4.87 26.27
C THR A 568 52.32 -3.36 26.39
N ALA A 569 51.30 -2.69 26.94
CA ALA A 569 51.41 -1.27 27.23
C ALA A 569 52.52 -1.01 28.28
N SER A 570 53.04 0.22 28.33
CA SER A 570 54.09 0.58 29.29
C SER A 570 53.59 0.44 30.74
N GLY A 571 54.44 -0.11 31.62
CA GLY A 571 54.14 -0.27 33.04
C GLY A 571 53.20 -1.44 33.39
N GLN A 572 52.88 -2.29 32.43
CA GLN A 572 52.05 -3.47 32.69
C GLN A 572 52.83 -4.61 33.35
N PRO A 573 52.16 -5.52 34.08
CA PRO A 573 52.79 -6.71 34.63
C PRO A 573 53.38 -7.63 33.54
N ALA A 574 54.24 -8.56 33.94
CA ALA A 574 54.78 -9.56 33.03
C ALA A 574 53.66 -10.47 32.47
N VAL A 575 53.85 -10.91 31.22
CA VAL A 575 52.99 -11.92 30.59
C VAL A 575 53.01 -13.20 31.41
N SER A 576 51.82 -13.77 31.62
CA SER A 576 51.59 -15.05 32.29
C SER A 576 50.82 -15.97 31.37
N LEU A 577 51.25 -17.24 31.33
CA LEU A 577 50.63 -18.31 30.58
C LEU A 577 49.98 -19.25 31.59
N VAL A 578 48.65 -19.24 31.65
CA VAL A 578 47.88 -20.05 32.61
C VAL A 578 46.92 -20.96 31.87
N SER A 579 46.46 -22.03 32.53
CA SER A 579 45.41 -22.87 31.95
C SER A 579 44.08 -22.10 31.92
N ASP A 580 43.36 -22.21 30.82
CA ASP A 580 41.99 -21.72 30.66
C ASP A 580 40.92 -22.58 31.40
N GLY A 581 41.32 -23.75 31.93
CA GLY A 581 40.41 -24.73 32.54
C GLY A 581 39.54 -25.52 31.55
N ALA A 582 39.74 -25.35 30.24
CA ALA A 582 39.06 -26.04 29.15
C ALA A 582 40.02 -26.81 28.21
N GLY A 583 41.33 -26.78 28.48
CA GLY A 583 42.35 -27.51 27.74
C GLY A 583 43.20 -26.62 26.81
N GLY A 584 42.97 -25.31 26.84
CA GLY A 584 43.77 -24.28 26.19
C GLY A 584 44.66 -23.49 27.16
N THR A 585 45.19 -22.38 26.63
CA THR A 585 46.07 -21.46 27.36
C THR A 585 45.48 -20.06 27.33
N LEU A 586 45.36 -19.47 28.52
CA LEU A 586 45.05 -18.07 28.66
C LEU A 586 46.35 -17.28 28.83
N VAL A 587 46.60 -16.34 27.92
CA VAL A 587 47.68 -15.36 28.01
C VAL A 587 47.12 -14.10 28.68
N THR A 588 47.68 -13.75 29.83
CA THR A 588 47.25 -12.61 30.66
C THR A 588 48.46 -11.82 31.13
N LEU A 589 48.26 -10.65 31.76
CA LEU A 589 49.35 -9.93 32.43
C LEU A 589 49.16 -9.97 33.95
N GLY A 590 50.18 -10.46 34.66
CA GLY A 590 50.22 -10.39 36.13
C GLY A 590 49.78 -11.66 36.86
N GLY A 591 49.50 -12.75 36.14
CA GLY A 591 49.21 -14.06 36.73
C GLY A 591 47.74 -14.47 36.61
N GLU A 592 47.36 -15.53 37.33
CA GLU A 592 45.98 -16.05 37.32
C GLU A 592 44.98 -14.92 37.55
N LEU A 593 43.96 -14.87 36.67
CA LEU A 593 42.79 -14.01 36.82
C LEU A 593 42.33 -14.09 38.28
N PRO A 594 42.32 -12.97 39.02
CA PRO A 594 42.03 -13.01 40.43
C PRO A 594 40.63 -13.58 40.61
N CYS A 595 40.49 -14.51 41.56
CA CYS A 595 39.19 -14.97 42.02
C CYS A 595 38.25 -13.76 42.18
N PHE A 596 37.00 -13.88 41.77
CA PHE A 596 36.04 -12.81 41.97
C PHE A 596 35.98 -12.43 43.46
N ALA A 597 36.16 -11.15 43.75
CA ALA A 597 36.01 -10.65 45.11
C ALA A 597 34.59 -10.89 45.62
N ARG A 598 34.45 -11.06 46.93
CA ARG A 598 33.14 -11.14 47.57
C ARG A 598 32.29 -9.91 47.20
N GLY A 599 31.04 -10.13 46.81
CA GLY A 599 30.11 -9.10 46.37
C GLY A 599 30.09 -8.85 44.86
N THR A 600 31.03 -9.41 44.08
CA THR A 600 30.98 -9.33 42.61
C THR A 600 29.67 -9.90 42.08
N ARG A 601 28.98 -9.14 41.22
CA ARG A 601 27.69 -9.52 40.65
C ARG A 601 27.89 -10.18 39.28
N LEU A 602 27.46 -11.42 39.15
CA LEU A 602 27.48 -12.20 37.90
C LEU A 602 26.07 -12.36 37.35
N LEU A 603 25.91 -12.22 36.03
CA LEU A 603 24.61 -12.29 35.37
C LEU A 603 24.12 -13.74 35.31
N THR A 604 22.91 -13.98 35.83
CA THR A 604 22.19 -15.26 35.74
C THR A 604 20.88 -15.06 34.97
N PRO A 605 20.19 -16.13 34.53
CA PRO A 605 18.84 -16.03 33.96
C PRO A 605 17.82 -15.34 34.88
N HIS A 606 18.09 -15.25 36.18
CA HIS A 606 17.25 -14.60 37.18
C HIS A 606 17.76 -13.20 37.58
N GLY A 607 18.65 -12.62 36.76
CA GLY A 607 19.31 -11.35 37.02
C GLY A 607 20.67 -11.52 37.69
N TYR A 608 21.27 -10.40 38.10
CA TYR A 608 22.60 -10.39 38.71
C TYR A 608 22.60 -11.00 40.11
N GLN A 609 23.43 -12.01 40.36
CA GLN A 609 23.65 -12.61 41.67
C GLN A 609 25.10 -12.40 42.13
N SER A 610 25.33 -12.31 43.44
CA SER A 610 26.68 -12.23 44.01
C SER A 610 27.44 -13.54 43.80
N VAL A 611 28.75 -13.48 43.54
CA VAL A 611 29.56 -14.67 43.27
C VAL A 611 29.53 -15.66 44.44
N GLU A 612 29.47 -15.20 45.68
CA GLU A 612 29.39 -16.05 46.87
C GLU A 612 28.03 -16.72 47.09
N SER A 613 26.98 -16.34 46.36
CA SER A 613 25.66 -16.99 46.43
C SER A 613 25.47 -18.10 45.40
N LEU A 614 26.36 -18.18 44.40
CA LEU A 614 26.32 -19.19 43.36
C LEU A 614 26.77 -20.56 43.89
N LYS A 615 26.33 -21.62 43.24
CA LYS A 615 26.70 -23.01 43.50
C LYS A 615 27.04 -23.74 42.19
N PRO A 616 27.87 -24.79 42.23
CA PRO A 616 28.02 -25.68 41.09
C PRO A 616 26.65 -26.13 40.55
N GLY A 617 26.45 -26.01 39.24
CA GLY A 617 25.18 -26.25 38.55
C GLY A 617 24.39 -24.98 38.23
N ASP A 618 24.62 -23.86 38.92
CA ASP A 618 23.89 -22.61 38.66
C ASP A 618 24.23 -22.07 37.25
N PRO A 619 23.24 -21.61 36.47
CA PRO A 619 23.47 -21.06 35.15
C PRO A 619 23.97 -19.62 35.20
N LEU A 620 25.08 -19.35 34.52
CA LEU A 620 25.57 -18.01 34.21
C LEU A 620 25.32 -17.67 32.74
N ILE A 621 25.13 -16.38 32.46
CA ILE A 621 25.13 -15.84 31.10
C ILE A 621 26.56 -15.40 30.78
N THR A 622 27.14 -15.98 29.73
CA THR A 622 28.49 -15.60 29.24
C THR A 622 28.42 -14.33 28.38
N ALA A 623 29.57 -13.74 28.04
CA ALA A 623 29.64 -12.57 27.15
C ALA A 623 28.96 -12.84 25.79
N SER A 624 29.02 -14.07 25.29
CA SER A 624 28.32 -14.54 24.09
C SER A 624 26.80 -14.73 24.27
N GLY A 625 26.23 -14.37 25.41
CA GLY A 625 24.80 -14.56 25.74
C GLY A 625 24.40 -16.01 26.07
N ALA A 626 25.30 -16.98 25.91
CA ALA A 626 25.02 -18.39 26.16
C ALA A 626 24.86 -18.70 27.66
N ARG A 627 23.99 -19.67 27.98
CA ARG A 627 23.84 -20.20 29.34
C ARG A 627 24.88 -21.28 29.60
N ARG A 628 25.77 -21.07 30.56
CA ARG A 628 26.79 -22.05 30.97
C ARG A 628 26.67 -22.37 32.47
N PRO A 629 26.64 -23.64 32.88
CA PRO A 629 26.59 -24.01 34.29
C PRO A 629 27.94 -23.79 34.96
N VAL A 630 27.92 -23.27 36.19
CA VAL A 630 29.10 -23.23 37.06
C VAL A 630 29.54 -24.67 37.34
N ARG A 631 30.78 -25.04 37.01
CA ARG A 631 31.29 -26.41 37.24
C ARG A 631 31.82 -26.61 38.65
N TRP A 632 32.46 -25.59 39.21
CA TRP A 632 33.10 -25.63 40.52
C TRP A 632 33.21 -24.20 41.08
N ILE A 633 33.32 -24.08 42.41
CA ILE A 633 33.57 -22.82 43.11
C ILE A 633 34.65 -23.05 44.16
N GLY A 634 35.63 -22.15 44.20
CA GLY A 634 36.68 -22.10 45.22
C GLY A 634 36.67 -20.76 45.94
N HIS A 635 37.09 -20.75 47.20
CA HIS A 635 37.24 -19.54 47.98
C HIS A 635 38.65 -19.44 48.53
N ARG A 636 39.23 -18.24 48.46
CA ARG A 636 40.48 -17.88 49.14
C ARG A 636 40.30 -16.55 49.87
N THR A 637 40.91 -16.44 51.05
CA THR A 637 41.01 -15.17 51.77
C THR A 637 42.40 -14.60 51.52
N LEU A 638 42.48 -13.36 51.04
CA LEU A 638 43.73 -12.66 50.80
C LEU A 638 43.93 -11.63 51.91
N ASP A 639 45.05 -11.74 52.64
CA ASP A 639 45.47 -10.70 53.57
C ASP A 639 46.34 -9.67 52.82
N LEU A 640 45.79 -8.47 52.65
CA LEU A 640 46.45 -7.37 51.94
C LEU A 640 47.30 -6.47 52.87
N HIS A 641 47.49 -6.82 54.15
CA HIS A 641 48.24 -5.99 55.11
C HIS A 641 49.77 -6.09 55.02
N ALA A 642 50.33 -7.04 54.27
CA ALA A 642 51.79 -7.22 54.17
C ALA A 642 52.37 -6.52 52.92
N GLY A 643 52.51 -5.20 52.97
CA GLY A 643 53.03 -4.42 51.83
C GLY A 643 53.53 -3.01 52.13
N ARG A 644 53.97 -2.72 53.36
CA ARG A 644 54.72 -1.50 53.68
C ARG A 644 56.17 -1.89 53.99
N LEU A 645 56.98 -2.02 52.94
CA LEU A 645 58.44 -1.97 53.01
C LEU A 645 58.92 -0.73 52.26
#